data_AF-A0A195ECF0-F1
#
_entry.id   AF-A0A195ECF0-F1
#
_cell.length_a   1.000
_cell.length_b   1.000
_cell.length_c   1.000
_cell.angle_alpha   90.00
_cell.angle_beta   90.00
_cell.angle_gamma   90.00
#
_symmetry.space_group_name_H-M   'P 1'
#
loop_
_entity.id
_entity.type
_entity.pdbx_description
1 polymer ?
#
loop_
_entity_poly.entity_id
_entity_poly.type
_entity_poly.pdbx_seq_one_letter_code
_entity_poly.pdbx_strand_id
1 'polypeptide(L)'
;MSTSESLAIVQSKFVSGETTTEASLIQGWIQSSRYIALVYKGTTHALAIFLTSKTPPQVYSDLTLEGILPIDQDFKCSIDTNGETQDGLDIYMNITSRKLRLIFEMKLGESTIYQTAKSPAEEFLWIEKLTRNRRNLATGGKDMQDTADSLLNLESHDLAIPRQSIASGRSPVAARESVVRYQMACKEDDYTYSKTFRFVVSHYHDYYSILTCTWNVNGQPPNNIKLNEWLSTDEMPPDIYAIGFQELDLSKEAFLFHETPREEEWRQVIVNSLHPGGNYTQVALVRLVGMMLLVYALEAHIPFIENVCTDTVGTGIMGKLGNKGGVAVSCCIHNTAVCFVNAHLAAHCEEFERRNQDYADICARLSFTKYVPPKSFKDHDQIYWLGDLNYRITEMDAATAKQYISEGICGPVLALDQLGHQRKAGRVFQGFQEAEINFKPTYKYDPGTDNWDSSEKCRAPAWCDRVLWKGDMIKSIYYKSHPELKISDHKPIRIIDTAKYRKIHEEVMKKLDKLENEFLPQVMVDTTDIIFDVLRFLESSSKELIIANTGQVPVQFEFIKKLDDTNYCKDWLHIEPYTGFIKPGEKCDIKLEVYVDKKTACKLNSGEDKLYDILVLHLEGGKDIFITITGTYERSCFGSSMEALVHVSVPIREIPIGRLVELENNKNLSQEPYSVPKEIWHLVDRLYRHGLKTPGLFETPGLHNEIIAIRDWLDEWSQDPMPGGVHSVAEALLLLLESTAEPLIPYNLHNVCLSAATNYLQCKQIVMQLPETRRTVFLYISSFLQELLNHTQDNELDAKTLADTCWALSYLTDGSNDKIQAVLETGIIPRLVEILTLQEGIILTPALRTVGNIVTGDDAQTDAVILAGGLSHLGALLRYHRVNIVKEAAWAISNIMAGNPNQIQNVIDAGLLPPLIEVLQFGDYKSQKEAAWAITNLTTGGTIQHLSQLVGAGVLPPFCNLLESKDWNVVIVVLDGLTNILHAAEKIGQVERLAILIEEAGGLDKIEALQHHQNEQVYQKSMAIIDAFFSQKVCTFISCL
;
A
#
# COMPACT_ATOMS: atom_id res chain seq x y z
N MET A 1 -18.12 -12.13 -14.61
CA MET A 1 -19.46 -11.73 -14.13
C MET A 1 -20.47 -12.17 -15.18
N SER A 2 -21.56 -12.81 -14.78
CA SER A 2 -22.62 -13.21 -15.71
C SER A 2 -23.41 -11.98 -16.17
N THR A 3 -23.98 -12.01 -17.39
CA THR A 3 -24.83 -10.95 -17.93
C THR A 3 -25.99 -10.60 -16.98
N SER A 4 -26.51 -11.61 -16.26
CA SER A 4 -27.58 -11.47 -15.26
C SER A 4 -27.17 -10.63 -14.04
N GLU A 5 -25.93 -10.73 -13.57
CA GLU A 5 -25.45 -9.94 -12.43
C GLU A 5 -25.24 -8.46 -12.82
N SER A 6 -24.75 -8.20 -14.05
CA SER A 6 -24.60 -6.83 -14.57
C SER A 6 -25.96 -6.16 -14.78
N LEU A 7 -26.96 -6.91 -15.26
CA LEU A 7 -28.33 -6.43 -15.44
C LEU A 7 -28.98 -6.03 -14.11
N ALA A 8 -28.78 -6.82 -13.05
CA ALA A 8 -29.31 -6.53 -11.71
C ALA A 8 -28.74 -5.21 -11.14
N ILE A 9 -27.45 -4.93 -11.40
CA ILE A 9 -26.79 -3.70 -10.97
C ILE A 9 -27.34 -2.49 -11.74
N VAL A 10 -27.54 -2.61 -13.05
CA VAL A 10 -28.14 -1.53 -13.85
C VAL A 10 -29.60 -1.29 -13.43
N GLN A 11 -30.37 -2.36 -13.21
CA GLN A 11 -31.76 -2.28 -12.74
C GLN A 11 -31.91 -1.51 -11.43
N SER A 12 -30.92 -1.60 -10.53
CA SER A 12 -30.94 -0.89 -9.25
C SER A 12 -30.85 0.65 -9.36
N LYS A 13 -30.54 1.19 -10.56
CA LYS A 13 -30.53 2.65 -10.82
C LYS A 13 -31.90 3.24 -11.11
N PHE A 14 -32.91 2.40 -11.34
CA PHE A 14 -34.24 2.83 -11.75
C PHE A 14 -35.27 2.60 -10.64
N VAL A 15 -36.31 3.43 -10.60
CA VAL A 15 -37.33 3.44 -9.53
C VAL A 15 -38.42 2.39 -9.79
N SER A 16 -39.22 2.02 -8.78
CA SER A 16 -40.23 0.96 -8.93
C SER A 16 -41.19 1.22 -10.10
N GLY A 17 -41.18 0.33 -11.10
CA GLY A 17 -42.00 0.40 -12.32
C GLY A 17 -41.21 0.58 -13.62
N GLU A 18 -39.93 0.91 -13.55
CA GLU A 18 -38.98 0.94 -14.69
C GLU A 18 -38.14 -0.32 -14.70
N THR A 19 -38.10 -1.04 -15.82
CA THR A 19 -37.41 -2.33 -15.91
C THR A 19 -36.36 -2.29 -17.02
N THR A 20 -35.17 -2.82 -16.74
CA THR A 20 -34.05 -2.97 -17.66
C THR A 20 -34.07 -4.39 -18.20
N THR A 21 -34.15 -4.55 -19.52
CA THR A 21 -34.17 -5.89 -20.16
C THR A 21 -32.78 -6.37 -20.52
N GLU A 22 -31.93 -5.47 -21.00
CA GLU A 22 -30.63 -5.80 -21.56
C GLU A 22 -29.63 -4.71 -21.19
N ALA A 23 -28.40 -5.10 -20.89
CA ALA A 23 -27.31 -4.19 -20.61
C ALA A 23 -26.02 -4.75 -21.20
N SER A 24 -25.36 -3.96 -22.05
CA SER A 24 -24.15 -4.37 -22.75
C SER A 24 -23.04 -3.34 -22.56
N LEU A 25 -21.84 -3.86 -22.31
CA LEU A 25 -20.62 -3.05 -22.28
C LEU A 25 -20.26 -2.65 -23.71
N ILE A 26 -20.06 -1.37 -23.94
CA ILE A 26 -19.58 -0.83 -25.21
C ILE A 26 -18.44 0.13 -24.93
N GLN A 27 -17.37 0.08 -25.74
CA GLN A 27 -16.27 1.02 -25.62
C GLN A 27 -16.54 2.22 -26.53
N GLY A 28 -16.43 3.42 -25.95
CA GLY A 28 -16.43 4.65 -26.73
C GLY A 28 -15.02 4.97 -27.21
N TRP A 29 -14.90 5.80 -28.25
CA TRP A 29 -13.62 6.30 -28.74
C TRP A 29 -12.88 7.19 -27.72
N ILE A 30 -13.61 7.70 -26.74
CA ILE A 30 -13.06 8.18 -25.48
C ILE A 30 -12.87 6.92 -24.62
N GLN A 31 -11.64 6.55 -24.25
CA GLN A 31 -11.22 5.33 -23.50
C GLN A 31 -12.04 4.95 -22.24
N SER A 32 -13.11 5.68 -21.92
CA SER A 32 -14.19 5.29 -21.01
C SER A 32 -14.99 4.08 -21.52
N SER A 33 -14.99 3.00 -20.75
CA SER A 33 -16.00 1.94 -20.85
C SER A 33 -17.39 2.50 -20.54
N ARG A 34 -18.38 2.18 -21.37
CA ARG A 34 -19.78 2.58 -21.17
C ARG A 34 -20.68 1.36 -21.13
N TYR A 35 -21.73 1.41 -20.33
CA TYR A 35 -22.81 0.42 -20.39
C TYR A 35 -24.02 1.06 -21.04
N ILE A 36 -24.54 0.41 -22.07
CA ILE A 36 -25.82 0.79 -22.66
C ILE A 36 -26.87 -0.20 -22.18
N ALA A 37 -28.01 0.33 -21.73
CA ALA A 37 -29.09 -0.47 -21.23
C ALA A 37 -30.43 -0.09 -21.85
N LEU A 38 -31.20 -1.09 -22.24
CA LEU A 38 -32.56 -0.90 -22.73
C LEU A 38 -33.51 -0.90 -21.54
N VAL A 39 -34.23 0.21 -21.35
CA VAL A 39 -35.13 0.44 -20.23
C VAL A 39 -36.53 0.67 -20.77
N TYR A 40 -37.52 0.04 -20.14
CA TYR A 40 -38.92 0.24 -20.47
C TYR A 40 -39.75 0.56 -19.24
N LYS A 41 -40.80 1.36 -19.46
CA LYS A 41 -41.84 1.67 -18.47
C LYS A 41 -43.18 1.64 -19.18
N GLY A 42 -44.02 0.66 -18.81
CA GLY A 42 -45.27 0.39 -19.53
C GLY A 42 -44.98 -0.01 -20.99
N THR A 43 -45.49 0.77 -21.95
CA THR A 43 -45.31 0.55 -23.40
C THR A 43 -44.18 1.39 -24.02
N THR A 44 -43.52 2.26 -23.23
CA THR A 44 -42.47 3.18 -23.71
C THR A 44 -41.07 2.61 -23.46
N HIS A 45 -40.16 2.80 -24.42
CA HIS A 45 -38.80 2.27 -24.39
C HIS A 45 -37.77 3.40 -24.54
N ALA A 46 -36.66 3.29 -23.82
CA ALA A 46 -35.55 4.25 -23.88
C ALA A 46 -34.20 3.54 -23.74
N LEU A 47 -33.18 4.12 -24.34
CA LEU A 47 -31.80 3.68 -24.25
C LEU A 47 -31.05 4.51 -23.22
N ALA A 48 -30.69 3.92 -22.08
CA ALA A 48 -29.89 4.56 -21.05
C ALA A 48 -28.39 4.29 -21.30
N ILE A 49 -27.58 5.33 -21.20
CA ILE A 49 -26.13 5.30 -21.41
C ILE A 49 -25.46 5.63 -20.09
N PHE A 50 -24.61 4.72 -19.62
CA PHE A 50 -23.88 4.84 -18.37
C PHE A 50 -22.39 4.91 -18.63
N LEU A 51 -21.70 5.84 -17.98
CA LEU A 51 -20.25 5.78 -17.79
C LEU A 51 -19.96 4.76 -16.69
N THR A 52 -18.99 3.86 -16.92
CA THR A 52 -18.54 2.94 -15.88
C THR A 52 -17.15 3.29 -15.37
N SER A 53 -16.97 3.33 -14.05
CA SER A 53 -15.65 3.48 -13.41
C SER A 53 -14.89 2.15 -13.27
N LYS A 54 -15.57 1.01 -13.48
CA LYS A 54 -15.00 -0.34 -13.44
C LYS A 54 -15.63 -1.26 -14.48
N THR A 55 -14.85 -2.19 -15.02
CA THR A 55 -15.30 -3.12 -16.06
C THR A 55 -14.95 -4.56 -15.66
N PRO A 56 -15.91 -5.43 -15.32
CA PRO A 56 -17.36 -5.18 -15.20
C PRO A 56 -17.73 -4.37 -13.92
N PRO A 57 -18.89 -3.67 -13.90
CA PRO A 57 -19.39 -2.93 -12.74
C PRO A 57 -19.81 -3.94 -11.66
N GLN A 58 -19.39 -3.72 -10.42
CA GLN A 58 -19.68 -4.60 -9.29
C GLN A 58 -20.73 -4.01 -8.36
N VAL A 59 -20.85 -2.69 -8.33
CA VAL A 59 -21.83 -1.96 -7.52
C VAL A 59 -22.52 -0.90 -8.35
N TYR A 60 -23.74 -0.50 -7.97
CA TYR A 60 -24.49 0.51 -8.71
C TYR A 60 -23.74 1.85 -8.80
N SER A 61 -22.92 2.21 -7.82
CA SER A 61 -22.09 3.42 -7.86
C SER A 61 -21.04 3.41 -8.97
N ASP A 62 -20.69 2.25 -9.51
CA ASP A 62 -19.76 2.16 -10.65
C ASP A 62 -20.37 2.75 -11.92
N LEU A 63 -21.70 2.83 -12.00
CA LEU A 63 -22.44 3.31 -13.17
C LEU A 63 -22.98 4.74 -12.94
N THR A 64 -22.58 5.68 -13.80
CA THR A 64 -23.08 7.05 -13.80
C THR A 64 -23.93 7.29 -15.04
N LEU A 65 -25.21 7.64 -14.85
CA LEU A 65 -26.11 7.90 -15.97
C LEU A 65 -25.65 9.17 -16.71
N GLU A 66 -25.25 8.98 -17.96
CA GLU A 66 -24.73 10.05 -18.82
C GLU A 66 -25.83 10.62 -19.73
N GLY A 67 -26.74 9.76 -20.17
CA GLY A 67 -27.86 10.17 -21.00
C GLY A 67 -28.92 9.09 -21.13
N ILE A 68 -30.14 9.52 -21.45
CA ILE A 68 -31.26 8.63 -21.79
C ILE A 68 -31.84 9.10 -23.12
N LEU A 69 -31.91 8.20 -24.10
CA LEU A 69 -32.46 8.46 -25.42
C LEU A 69 -33.81 7.76 -25.56
N PRO A 70 -34.92 8.49 -25.77
CA PRO A 70 -36.20 7.85 -26.05
C PRO A 70 -36.11 7.09 -27.37
N ILE A 71 -36.65 5.88 -27.39
CA ILE A 71 -36.84 5.08 -28.61
C ILE A 71 -38.21 5.47 -29.16
N ASP A 72 -38.26 6.65 -29.76
CA ASP A 72 -39.42 7.20 -30.46
C ASP A 72 -39.21 7.14 -31.99
N GLN A 73 -40.10 7.77 -32.76
CA GLN A 73 -40.03 7.79 -34.23
C GLN A 73 -38.74 8.41 -34.81
N ASP A 74 -38.00 9.18 -34.01
CA ASP A 74 -36.75 9.83 -34.41
C ASP A 74 -35.51 8.99 -34.04
N PHE A 75 -35.69 7.84 -33.39
CA PHE A 75 -34.60 6.93 -33.04
C PHE A 75 -34.21 6.05 -34.24
N LYS A 76 -32.93 6.11 -34.63
CA LYS A 76 -32.31 5.27 -35.64
C LYS A 76 -31.05 4.62 -35.07
N CYS A 77 -30.95 3.30 -35.19
CA CYS A 77 -29.75 2.55 -34.89
C CYS A 77 -29.29 1.86 -36.18
N SER A 78 -28.08 2.17 -36.64
CA SER A 78 -27.46 1.53 -37.79
C SER A 78 -26.09 1.03 -37.42
N ILE A 79 -25.75 -0.18 -37.84
CA ILE A 79 -24.42 -0.74 -37.69
C ILE A 79 -23.65 -0.44 -38.98
N ASP A 80 -22.49 0.21 -38.87
CA ASP A 80 -21.63 0.53 -40.00
C ASP A 80 -20.50 -0.50 -40.08
N THR A 81 -20.43 -1.22 -41.20
CA THR A 81 -19.43 -2.28 -41.45
C THR A 81 -18.52 -1.99 -42.64
N ASN A 82 -18.54 -0.78 -43.20
CA ASN A 82 -17.77 -0.42 -44.39
C ASN A 82 -16.68 0.60 -44.00
N GLY A 83 -15.40 0.51 -44.32
CA GLY A 83 -14.54 -0.38 -45.11
C GLY A 83 -13.17 0.34 -45.17
N GLU A 84 -12.06 -0.39 -45.15
CA GLU A 84 -10.65 0.09 -45.03
C GLU A 84 -10.08 0.29 -43.61
N THR A 85 -10.42 -0.56 -42.64
CA THR A 85 -9.56 -0.75 -41.44
C THR A 85 -8.87 -2.12 -41.53
N GLN A 86 -7.53 -2.12 -41.37
CA GLN A 86 -6.66 -3.27 -41.64
C GLN A 86 -6.80 -4.45 -40.66
N ASP A 87 -7.65 -4.35 -39.63
CA ASP A 87 -7.90 -5.41 -38.65
C ASP A 87 -9.41 -5.64 -38.48
N GLY A 88 -9.95 -6.71 -39.06
CA GLY A 88 -11.40 -6.99 -39.14
C GLY A 88 -12.07 -7.43 -37.83
N LEU A 89 -11.93 -6.68 -36.74
CA LEU A 89 -12.41 -7.04 -35.40
C LEU A 89 -13.43 -6.07 -34.76
N ASP A 90 -13.61 -4.86 -35.29
CA ASP A 90 -14.40 -3.81 -34.63
C ASP A 90 -15.67 -3.44 -35.43
N ILE A 91 -16.83 -3.49 -34.77
CA ILE A 91 -18.14 -3.12 -35.32
C ILE A 91 -18.57 -1.77 -34.74
N TYR A 92 -18.99 -0.82 -35.58
CA TYR A 92 -19.46 0.49 -35.11
C TYR A 92 -20.98 0.59 -35.11
N MET A 93 -21.57 0.90 -33.94
CA MET A 93 -22.99 1.17 -33.78
C MET A 93 -23.25 2.69 -33.78
N ASN A 94 -23.94 3.17 -34.80
CA ASN A 94 -24.37 4.56 -34.95
C ASN A 94 -25.80 4.71 -34.40
N ILE A 95 -25.95 5.44 -33.30
CA ILE A 95 -27.25 5.73 -32.69
C ILE A 95 -27.58 7.21 -32.92
N THR A 96 -28.68 7.47 -33.60
CA THR A 96 -29.22 8.81 -33.79
C THR A 96 -30.57 8.89 -33.09
N SER A 97 -30.74 9.84 -32.18
CA SER A 97 -32.03 10.15 -31.57
C SER A 97 -32.16 11.66 -31.51
N ARG A 98 -33.17 12.19 -32.22
CA ARG A 98 -33.38 13.64 -32.38
C ARG A 98 -32.13 14.32 -32.96
N LYS A 99 -31.60 15.38 -32.32
CA LYS A 99 -30.39 16.11 -32.74
C LYS A 99 -29.08 15.46 -32.26
N LEU A 100 -29.15 14.40 -31.45
CA LEU A 100 -27.98 13.75 -30.87
C LEU A 100 -27.57 12.55 -31.74
N ARG A 101 -26.29 12.51 -32.12
CA ARG A 101 -25.68 11.38 -32.83
C ARG A 101 -24.51 10.85 -32.00
N LEU A 102 -24.55 9.56 -31.67
CA LEU A 102 -23.54 8.87 -30.89
C LEU A 102 -23.02 7.67 -31.69
N ILE A 103 -21.72 7.42 -31.61
CA ILE A 103 -21.05 6.29 -32.26
C ILE A 103 -20.35 5.48 -31.17
N PHE A 104 -20.58 4.17 -31.17
CA PHE A 104 -20.00 3.24 -30.22
C PHE A 104 -19.26 2.11 -30.92
N GLU A 105 -18.15 1.65 -30.35
CA GLU A 105 -17.33 0.55 -30.85
C GLU A 105 -17.65 -0.74 -30.08
N MET A 106 -18.02 -1.79 -30.81
CA MET A 106 -18.44 -3.08 -30.27
C MET A 106 -17.45 -4.19 -30.65
N LYS A 107 -17.08 -5.02 -29.68
CA LYS A 107 -16.34 -6.27 -29.90
C LYS A 107 -17.29 -7.42 -30.20
N LEU A 108 -16.96 -8.26 -31.18
CA LEU A 108 -17.77 -9.42 -31.58
C LEU A 108 -17.91 -10.44 -30.42
N GLY A 109 -19.14 -10.65 -29.94
CA GLY A 109 -19.54 -11.59 -28.89
C GLY A 109 -21.07 -11.72 -28.80
N GLU A 110 -21.56 -12.87 -28.34
CA GLU A 110 -22.87 -13.48 -28.65
C GLU A 110 -24.15 -12.61 -28.67
N SER A 111 -24.82 -12.66 -29.83
CA SER A 111 -26.20 -12.31 -30.24
C SER A 111 -27.06 -11.36 -29.38
N THR A 112 -27.54 -10.28 -30.02
CA THR A 112 -28.79 -9.62 -29.62
C THR A 112 -29.53 -9.09 -30.85
N ILE A 113 -30.73 -9.62 -31.09
CA ILE A 113 -31.58 -9.31 -32.25
C ILE A 113 -32.46 -8.10 -31.91
N TYR A 114 -32.36 -7.01 -32.67
CA TYR A 114 -33.26 -5.86 -32.53
C TYR A 114 -34.55 -6.09 -33.33
N GLN A 115 -35.68 -6.37 -32.65
CA GLN A 115 -37.01 -6.27 -33.26
C GLN A 115 -37.60 -4.88 -32.99
N THR A 116 -37.96 -4.17 -34.06
CA THR A 116 -38.58 -2.85 -33.99
C THR A 116 -40.06 -2.97 -33.67
N ALA A 117 -40.48 -2.50 -32.49
CA ALA A 117 -41.89 -2.26 -32.19
C ALA A 117 -42.20 -0.77 -32.42
N LYS A 118 -43.02 -0.48 -33.43
CA LYS A 118 -43.63 0.85 -33.59
C LYS A 118 -44.79 0.96 -32.60
N SER A 119 -44.69 1.86 -31.63
CA SER A 119 -45.83 2.29 -30.80
C SER A 119 -45.89 3.82 -30.76
N PRO A 120 -47.08 4.44 -30.73
CA PRO A 120 -47.23 5.88 -30.88
C PRO A 120 -46.72 6.65 -29.66
N ALA A 121 -46.38 7.92 -29.93
CA ALA A 121 -45.92 8.90 -28.97
C ALA A 121 -47.00 9.25 -27.93
N GLU A 122 -46.99 8.58 -26.78
CA GLU A 122 -47.60 9.11 -25.56
C GLU A 122 -46.64 9.02 -24.37
N GLU A 123 -46.27 10.22 -23.91
CA GLU A 123 -45.67 10.65 -22.63
C GLU A 123 -44.43 9.91 -22.08
N PHE A 124 -43.26 10.26 -22.63
CA PHE A 124 -41.94 10.09 -21.99
C PHE A 124 -41.70 11.03 -20.77
N LEU A 125 -42.75 11.48 -20.07
CA LEU A 125 -42.65 12.42 -18.93
C LEU A 125 -41.73 11.89 -17.81
N TRP A 126 -41.61 10.57 -17.69
CA TRP A 126 -40.72 9.92 -16.74
C TRP A 126 -39.24 10.17 -17.04
N ILE A 127 -38.87 10.39 -18.31
CA ILE A 127 -37.50 10.78 -18.72
C ILE A 127 -37.20 12.22 -18.29
N GLU A 128 -38.18 13.13 -18.33
CA GLU A 128 -37.98 14.52 -17.89
C GLU A 128 -37.65 14.62 -16.39
N LYS A 129 -38.25 13.76 -15.55
CA LYS A 129 -37.88 13.68 -14.12
C LYS A 129 -36.42 13.27 -13.91
N LEU A 130 -35.88 12.43 -14.80
CA LEU A 130 -34.47 12.02 -14.78
C LEU A 130 -33.51 13.09 -15.34
N THR A 131 -34.02 14.11 -16.05
CA THR A 131 -33.22 15.17 -16.70
C THR A 131 -33.43 16.60 -16.16
N ARG A 132 -34.37 16.83 -15.22
CA ARG A 132 -34.82 18.19 -14.80
C ARG A 132 -33.85 19.06 -13.98
N ASN A 133 -32.64 18.62 -13.64
CA ASN A 133 -31.63 19.46 -12.97
C ASN A 133 -30.86 20.41 -13.93
N ARG A 134 -31.43 20.82 -15.07
CA ARG A 134 -30.70 21.63 -16.08
C ARG A 134 -31.44 22.81 -16.72
N ARG A 135 -32.67 23.14 -16.33
CA ARG A 135 -33.43 24.24 -16.97
C ARG A 135 -34.16 25.11 -15.96
N ASN A 136 -33.51 26.16 -15.47
CA ASN A 136 -34.15 27.40 -15.04
C ASN A 136 -33.10 28.51 -14.97
N LEU A 137 -32.88 29.21 -16.10
CA LEU A 137 -32.51 30.64 -16.20
C LEU A 137 -32.29 31.00 -17.67
N ALA A 138 -33.40 31.26 -18.38
CA ALA A 138 -33.45 32.21 -19.50
C ALA A 138 -34.91 32.36 -19.94
N THR A 139 -35.65 33.28 -19.32
CA THR A 139 -36.56 34.26 -19.97
C THR A 139 -37.49 34.90 -18.94
N GLY A 140 -37.67 36.22 -19.06
CA GLY A 140 -38.85 36.93 -18.56
C GLY A 140 -38.60 37.89 -17.40
N GLY A 141 -38.47 39.17 -17.71
CA GLY A 141 -38.41 40.24 -16.71
C GLY A 141 -39.77 40.83 -16.32
N LYS A 142 -39.66 41.74 -15.35
CA LYS A 142 -40.55 42.86 -14.94
C LYS A 142 -41.86 42.60 -14.17
N ASP A 143 -41.85 43.29 -13.02
CA ASP A 143 -42.90 44.05 -12.34
C ASP A 143 -43.84 43.37 -11.30
N MET A 144 -43.48 43.67 -10.04
CA MET A 144 -44.25 44.31 -8.97
C MET A 144 -45.40 43.60 -8.22
N GLN A 145 -45.17 43.57 -6.89
CA GLN A 145 -46.11 43.81 -5.77
C GLN A 145 -47.15 42.74 -5.43
N ASP A 146 -46.92 42.01 -4.34
CA ASP A 146 -47.52 42.39 -3.06
C ASP A 146 -46.84 41.74 -1.84
N THR A 147 -46.85 42.53 -0.76
CA THR A 147 -46.41 42.28 0.62
C THR A 147 -46.99 40.99 1.22
N ALA A 148 -46.12 40.13 1.76
CA ALA A 148 -45.85 39.98 3.20
C ALA A 148 -46.77 39.00 3.94
N ASP A 149 -46.12 38.09 4.66
CA ASP A 149 -46.61 37.30 5.79
C ASP A 149 -47.79 36.37 5.54
N SER A 150 -47.47 35.16 5.08
CA SER A 150 -47.94 33.89 5.68
C SER A 150 -47.55 32.74 4.77
N LEU A 151 -46.56 31.93 5.19
CA LEU A 151 -46.32 30.50 4.88
C LEU A 151 -44.82 30.17 5.03
N LEU A 152 -44.26 30.55 6.18
CA LEU A 152 -43.16 29.79 6.78
C LEU A 152 -43.80 28.56 7.44
N ASN A 153 -43.87 27.47 6.70
CA ASN A 153 -43.84 26.08 7.16
C ASN A 153 -44.24 25.17 5.99
N LEU A 154 -43.29 24.36 5.52
CA LEU A 154 -43.45 22.92 5.38
C LEU A 154 -42.20 22.31 4.74
N GLU A 155 -41.64 21.36 5.47
CA GLU A 155 -40.77 20.31 4.98
C GLU A 155 -41.32 19.71 3.68
N SER A 156 -40.46 19.61 2.66
CA SER A 156 -40.62 18.57 1.64
C SER A 156 -39.24 18.14 1.15
N HIS A 157 -38.77 17.07 1.76
CA HIS A 157 -37.86 16.11 1.16
C HIS A 157 -38.34 15.75 -0.26
N ASP A 158 -37.49 15.97 -1.28
CA ASP A 158 -37.23 15.00 -2.35
C ASP A 158 -36.41 15.63 -3.48
N LEU A 159 -35.09 15.53 -3.32
CA LEU A 159 -34.11 15.28 -4.36
C LEU A 159 -32.90 14.67 -3.65
N ALA A 160 -33.06 13.42 -3.25
CA ALA A 160 -32.07 12.64 -2.53
C ALA A 160 -30.88 12.32 -3.45
N ILE A 161 -29.85 13.17 -3.42
CA ILE A 161 -28.48 12.72 -3.64
C ILE A 161 -28.16 11.80 -2.45
N PRO A 162 -27.83 10.51 -2.64
CA PRO A 162 -27.55 9.63 -1.52
C PRO A 162 -26.32 10.15 -0.78
N ARG A 163 -26.53 10.68 0.43
CA ARG A 163 -25.49 11.22 1.34
C ARG A 163 -24.41 10.20 1.74
N GLN A 164 -24.50 8.94 1.28
CA GLN A 164 -23.56 7.86 1.59
C GLN A 164 -22.31 7.85 0.70
N SER A 165 -22.36 8.38 -0.53
CA SER A 165 -21.21 8.32 -1.46
C SER A 165 -20.13 9.38 -1.19
N ILE A 166 -20.44 10.43 -0.43
CA ILE A 166 -19.44 11.36 0.12
C ILE A 166 -18.87 10.82 1.44
N ALA A 167 -19.61 9.97 2.15
CA ALA A 167 -19.32 9.52 3.51
C ALA A 167 -18.27 8.38 3.64
N SER A 168 -17.67 7.90 2.54
CA SER A 168 -16.79 6.71 2.58
C SER A 168 -15.35 6.93 2.08
N GLY A 169 -14.97 8.14 1.67
CA GLY A 169 -13.56 8.48 1.35
C GLY A 169 -12.88 7.66 0.25
N ARG A 170 -13.57 6.73 -0.43
CA ARG A 170 -12.98 5.84 -1.46
C ARG A 170 -12.98 6.45 -2.86
N SER A 171 -12.60 7.72 -2.93
CA SER A 171 -12.33 8.41 -4.17
C SER A 171 -10.85 8.79 -4.15
N PRO A 172 -10.02 8.31 -5.10
CA PRO A 172 -8.61 8.71 -5.17
C PRO A 172 -8.53 10.24 -5.26
N VAL A 173 -7.44 10.84 -4.78
CA VAL A 173 -7.19 12.30 -4.73
C VAL A 173 -7.60 13.05 -6.02
N ALA A 174 -7.55 12.38 -7.18
CA ALA A 174 -8.04 12.86 -8.47
C ALA A 174 -9.57 13.16 -8.54
N ALA A 175 -10.41 12.48 -7.75
CA ALA A 175 -11.85 12.73 -7.63
C ALA A 175 -12.17 13.95 -6.75
N ARG A 176 -11.30 14.27 -5.77
CA ARG A 176 -11.43 15.47 -4.92
C ARG A 176 -11.08 16.73 -5.71
N GLU A 177 -10.00 16.70 -6.49
CA GLU A 177 -9.66 17.79 -7.42
C GLU A 177 -10.71 17.95 -8.54
N SER A 178 -11.29 16.89 -9.06
CA SER A 178 -12.29 16.99 -10.13
C SER A 178 -13.67 17.41 -9.62
N VAL A 179 -14.07 17.06 -8.40
CA VAL A 179 -15.28 17.59 -7.76
C VAL A 179 -15.08 19.03 -7.30
N VAL A 180 -13.90 19.40 -6.80
CA VAL A 180 -13.55 20.81 -6.50
C VAL A 180 -13.44 21.62 -7.79
N ARG A 181 -12.78 21.15 -8.85
CA ARG A 181 -12.78 21.81 -10.18
C ARG A 181 -14.17 21.91 -10.77
N TYR A 182 -15.02 20.90 -10.56
CA TYR A 182 -16.41 20.94 -11.01
C TYR A 182 -17.26 21.93 -10.21
N GLN A 183 -17.14 21.98 -8.88
CA GLN A 183 -17.86 22.94 -8.04
C GLN A 183 -17.32 24.36 -8.14
N MET A 184 -16.02 24.51 -8.33
CA MET A 184 -15.36 25.76 -8.74
C MET A 184 -15.94 26.16 -10.10
N ALA A 185 -15.82 25.36 -11.16
CA ALA A 185 -16.38 25.68 -12.48
C ALA A 185 -17.89 25.97 -12.48
N CYS A 186 -18.67 25.36 -11.58
CA CYS A 186 -20.10 25.66 -11.41
C CYS A 186 -20.39 26.96 -10.64
N LYS A 187 -19.41 27.48 -9.87
CA LYS A 187 -19.46 28.74 -9.12
C LYS A 187 -18.44 29.76 -9.63
N GLU A 188 -17.98 29.58 -10.86
CA GLU A 188 -16.91 30.38 -11.45
C GLU A 188 -17.22 31.88 -11.35
N ASP A 189 -18.47 32.28 -11.57
CA ASP A 189 -18.96 33.65 -11.45
C ASP A 189 -18.89 34.25 -10.03
N ASP A 190 -18.79 33.42 -8.98
CA ASP A 190 -18.76 33.83 -7.56
C ASP A 190 -17.33 34.13 -7.05
N TYR A 191 -16.29 33.65 -7.75
CA TYR A 191 -14.88 33.85 -7.39
C TYR A 191 -13.97 34.28 -8.57
N THR A 192 -14.49 34.33 -9.79
CA THR A 192 -13.88 35.04 -10.94
C THR A 192 -14.52 36.42 -11.09
N TYR A 193 -13.79 37.39 -11.64
CA TYR A 193 -14.34 38.72 -11.91
C TYR A 193 -13.95 39.20 -13.31
N SER A 194 -14.89 39.86 -14.00
CA SER A 194 -14.67 40.53 -15.29
C SER A 194 -14.30 42.01 -15.07
N LYS A 195 -13.16 42.45 -15.63
CA LYS A 195 -12.51 43.75 -15.44
C LYS A 195 -12.27 44.53 -16.76
N THR A 196 -12.76 45.77 -16.87
CA THR A 196 -12.66 46.61 -18.10
C THR A 196 -12.02 47.99 -17.81
N PHE A 197 -10.72 48.26 -18.10
CA PHE A 197 -9.98 49.48 -17.61
C PHE A 197 -9.16 50.31 -18.64
N ARG A 198 -9.09 51.66 -18.48
CA ARG A 198 -8.16 52.59 -19.18
C ARG A 198 -7.58 53.57 -18.13
N PHE A 199 -6.29 53.97 -18.26
CA PHE A 199 -5.65 55.30 -18.02
C PHE A 199 -4.19 55.26 -17.47
N VAL A 200 -3.28 55.87 -18.25
CA VAL A 200 -2.17 56.81 -17.98
C VAL A 200 -1.38 56.78 -16.63
N VAL A 201 -0.07 56.48 -16.81
CA VAL A 201 1.18 56.95 -16.17
C VAL A 201 1.49 56.62 -14.70
N SER A 202 2.69 56.02 -14.56
CA SER A 202 3.63 56.06 -13.43
C SER A 202 3.50 54.98 -12.34
N HIS A 203 4.33 53.93 -12.54
CA HIS A 203 4.94 53.01 -11.56
C HIS A 203 4.08 51.86 -11.00
N TYR A 204 4.67 50.65 -11.05
CA TYR A 204 4.13 49.28 -10.88
C TYR A 204 3.45 48.70 -12.13
N HIS A 205 3.50 47.39 -12.36
CA HIS A 205 3.06 46.66 -13.56
C HIS A 205 2.01 45.62 -13.14
N ASP A 206 0.81 45.66 -13.70
CA ASP A 206 -0.15 44.55 -13.52
C ASP A 206 -1.04 44.35 -14.76
N TYR A 207 -0.68 44.88 -15.95
CA TYR A 207 -1.39 44.74 -17.24
C TYR A 207 -0.70 43.68 -18.13
N TYR A 208 -1.41 42.65 -18.64
CA TYR A 208 -0.94 41.84 -19.78
C TYR A 208 -1.19 42.60 -21.08
N SER A 209 -0.18 42.73 -21.92
CA SER A 209 -0.29 43.34 -23.24
C SER A 209 -0.04 42.36 -24.37
N ILE A 210 -1.07 42.13 -25.18
CA ILE A 210 -1.00 41.28 -26.36
C ILE A 210 -0.85 42.18 -27.59
N LEU A 211 0.27 42.05 -28.30
CA LEU A 211 0.49 42.67 -29.59
C LEU A 211 0.05 41.71 -30.70
N THR A 212 -1.04 42.05 -31.39
CA THR A 212 -1.50 41.28 -32.57
C THR A 212 -1.13 42.00 -33.86
N CYS A 213 -0.45 41.31 -34.76
CA CYS A 213 0.10 41.85 -36.00
C CYS A 213 -0.26 40.99 -37.22
N THR A 214 -0.61 41.61 -38.35
CA THR A 214 -0.83 40.88 -39.61
C THR A 214 -0.11 41.53 -40.79
N TRP A 215 0.42 40.72 -41.70
CA TRP A 215 1.00 41.20 -42.95
C TRP A 215 0.96 40.18 -44.11
N ASN A 216 0.34 40.55 -45.22
CA ASN A 216 0.51 39.85 -46.49
C ASN A 216 1.86 40.27 -47.12
N VAL A 217 2.79 39.32 -47.30
CA VAL A 217 4.16 39.60 -47.77
C VAL A 217 4.39 39.30 -49.26
N ASN A 218 3.36 38.88 -50.00
CA ASN A 218 3.39 38.72 -51.46
C ASN A 218 4.59 37.89 -51.98
N GLY A 219 4.91 36.80 -51.27
CA GLY A 219 5.99 35.85 -51.58
C GLY A 219 7.40 36.41 -51.45
N GLN A 220 7.57 37.61 -50.88
CA GLN A 220 8.86 38.30 -50.83
C GLN A 220 9.75 37.79 -49.67
N PRO A 221 11.06 37.63 -49.91
CA PRO A 221 12.03 37.44 -48.82
C PRO A 221 12.06 38.66 -47.88
N PRO A 222 12.41 38.47 -46.59
CA PRO A 222 12.74 39.57 -45.69
C PRO A 222 14.18 40.08 -45.93
N ASN A 223 14.47 40.56 -47.14
CA ASN A 223 15.82 41.03 -47.51
C ASN A 223 16.19 42.34 -46.77
N ASN A 224 17.09 42.26 -45.78
CA ASN A 224 17.64 43.40 -45.02
C ASN A 224 16.61 44.34 -44.36
N ILE A 225 15.40 43.84 -44.09
CA ILE A 225 14.35 44.63 -43.44
C ILE A 225 14.46 44.55 -41.93
N LYS A 226 14.29 45.68 -41.25
CA LYS A 226 14.16 45.75 -39.79
C LYS A 226 12.69 45.93 -39.45
N LEU A 227 12.12 45.04 -38.65
CA LEU A 227 10.72 45.10 -38.27
C LEU A 227 10.50 45.86 -36.95
N ASN A 228 11.53 46.54 -36.42
CA ASN A 228 11.43 47.26 -35.16
C ASN A 228 10.35 48.34 -35.17
N GLU A 229 10.17 49.04 -36.30
CA GLU A 229 9.13 50.07 -36.43
C GLU A 229 7.70 49.47 -36.33
N TRP A 230 7.56 48.19 -36.70
CA TRP A 230 6.31 47.44 -36.62
C TRP A 230 6.12 46.73 -35.27
N LEU A 231 7.18 46.13 -34.70
CA LEU A 231 7.08 45.22 -33.55
C LEU A 231 7.53 45.82 -32.22
N SER A 232 8.30 46.91 -32.22
CA SER A 232 8.96 47.45 -31.01
C SER A 232 8.98 48.97 -30.90
N THR A 233 7.93 49.65 -31.39
CA THR A 233 7.81 51.12 -31.31
C THR A 233 7.18 51.64 -30.00
N ASP A 234 6.74 50.76 -29.12
CA ASP A 234 6.10 51.14 -27.87
C ASP A 234 7.15 51.33 -26.77
N GLU A 235 6.86 52.20 -25.79
CA GLU A 235 7.78 52.46 -24.68
C GLU A 235 7.95 51.24 -23.75
N MET A 236 6.94 50.38 -23.73
CA MET A 236 6.87 49.19 -22.89
C MET A 236 6.89 47.92 -23.75
N PRO A 237 7.67 46.87 -23.39
CA PRO A 237 7.63 45.58 -24.07
C PRO A 237 6.25 44.93 -24.00
N PRO A 238 5.70 44.42 -25.11
CA PRO A 238 4.50 43.60 -25.08
C PRO A 238 4.73 42.28 -24.31
N ASP A 239 3.82 41.84 -23.44
CA ASP A 239 3.91 40.52 -22.80
C ASP A 239 3.76 39.34 -23.77
N ILE A 240 2.89 39.47 -24.78
CA ILE A 240 2.63 38.42 -25.78
C ILE A 240 2.59 39.04 -27.18
N TYR A 241 3.20 38.36 -28.14
CA TYR A 241 3.11 38.67 -29.57
C TYR A 241 2.31 37.59 -30.28
N ALA A 242 1.38 37.99 -31.14
CA ALA A 242 0.70 37.12 -32.12
C ALA A 242 0.88 37.72 -33.51
N ILE A 243 1.76 37.14 -34.32
CA ILE A 243 2.21 37.68 -35.60
C ILE A 243 1.78 36.74 -36.73
N GLY A 244 0.85 37.21 -37.57
CA GLY A 244 0.33 36.48 -38.73
C GLY A 244 0.90 36.99 -40.05
N PHE A 245 1.29 36.06 -40.92
CA PHE A 245 1.63 36.35 -42.31
C PHE A 245 0.70 35.64 -43.29
N GLN A 246 0.54 36.24 -44.46
CA GLN A 246 -0.12 35.65 -45.62
C GLN A 246 0.79 35.76 -46.84
N GLU A 247 0.64 34.84 -47.79
CA GLU A 247 1.50 34.73 -48.98
C GLU A 247 2.99 34.65 -48.65
N LEU A 248 3.37 33.94 -47.58
CA LEU A 248 4.77 33.78 -47.18
C LEU A 248 5.65 33.21 -48.31
N ASP A 249 5.08 32.26 -49.07
CA ASP A 249 5.72 31.64 -50.22
C ASP A 249 4.65 31.37 -51.31
N LEU A 250 4.89 31.90 -52.50
CA LEU A 250 4.03 31.75 -53.68
C LEU A 250 4.58 30.72 -54.68
N SER A 251 5.68 30.05 -54.35
CA SER A 251 6.28 29.00 -55.17
C SER A 251 5.36 27.78 -55.34
N LYS A 252 5.52 27.06 -56.44
CA LYS A 252 4.75 25.83 -56.68
C LYS A 252 5.17 24.72 -55.71
N GLU A 253 6.40 24.82 -55.22
CA GLU A 253 7.03 23.92 -54.26
C GLU A 253 6.38 24.04 -52.88
N ALA A 254 6.16 25.25 -52.37
CA ALA A 254 5.45 25.46 -51.09
C ALA A 254 3.98 24.99 -51.11
N PHE A 255 3.41 24.81 -52.30
CA PHE A 255 2.07 24.26 -52.51
C PHE A 255 2.04 22.72 -52.44
N LEU A 256 3.17 22.04 -52.70
CA LEU A 256 3.30 20.58 -52.78
C LEU A 256 4.14 19.97 -51.63
N PHE A 257 5.08 20.72 -51.08
CA PHE A 257 6.03 20.27 -50.06
C PHE A 257 5.80 21.00 -48.73
N HIS A 258 6.05 20.28 -47.63
CA HIS A 258 5.84 20.81 -46.27
C HIS A 258 6.91 21.81 -45.82
N GLU A 259 8.03 21.97 -46.51
CA GLU A 259 9.17 22.79 -46.07
C GLU A 259 9.42 23.95 -47.03
N THR A 260 9.62 25.16 -46.49
CA THR A 260 10.05 26.36 -47.23
C THR A 260 11.11 27.11 -46.44
N PRO A 261 12.21 27.56 -47.08
CA PRO A 261 13.21 28.38 -46.41
C PRO A 261 12.65 29.73 -45.93
N ARG A 262 11.53 30.19 -46.52
CA ARG A 262 10.86 31.43 -46.14
C ARG A 262 10.36 31.43 -44.70
N GLU A 263 10.00 30.28 -44.16
CA GLU A 263 9.56 30.13 -42.76
C GLU A 263 10.66 30.59 -41.80
N GLU A 264 11.88 30.07 -41.98
CA GLU A 264 13.02 30.37 -41.12
C GLU A 264 13.53 31.81 -41.33
N GLU A 265 13.60 32.27 -42.58
CA GLU A 265 14.03 33.63 -42.91
C GLU A 265 13.16 34.67 -42.18
N TRP A 266 11.83 34.52 -42.24
CA TRP A 266 10.89 35.43 -41.58
C TRP A 266 10.90 35.27 -40.06
N ARG A 267 11.04 34.04 -39.55
CA ARG A 267 11.17 33.79 -38.10
C ARG A 267 12.40 34.49 -37.51
N GLN A 268 13.55 34.38 -38.16
CA GLN A 268 14.80 34.98 -37.67
C GLN A 268 14.72 36.51 -37.62
N VAL A 269 14.09 37.13 -38.63
CA VAL A 269 13.91 38.59 -38.66
C VAL A 269 12.95 39.06 -37.57
N ILE A 270 11.91 38.28 -37.25
CA ILE A 270 11.03 38.58 -36.12
C ILE A 270 11.78 38.53 -34.80
N VAL A 271 12.50 37.43 -34.51
CA VAL A 271 13.24 37.28 -33.25
C VAL A 271 14.21 38.44 -33.04
N ASN A 272 14.87 38.89 -34.11
CA ASN A 272 15.79 40.04 -34.06
C ASN A 272 15.10 41.40 -33.92
N SER A 273 13.78 41.47 -34.12
CA SER A 273 12.99 42.72 -34.14
C SER A 273 11.98 42.85 -32.99
N LEU A 274 11.82 41.82 -32.14
CA LEU A 274 11.03 41.87 -30.91
C LEU A 274 11.56 42.97 -29.97
N HIS A 275 10.73 43.39 -29.02
CA HIS A 275 11.06 44.54 -28.16
C HIS A 275 12.32 44.28 -27.30
N PRO A 276 13.36 45.15 -27.35
CA PRO A 276 14.64 44.89 -26.69
C PRO A 276 14.56 44.90 -25.16
N GLY A 277 13.51 45.51 -24.59
CA GLY A 277 13.24 45.54 -23.15
C GLY A 277 12.66 44.25 -22.57
N GLY A 278 12.46 43.19 -23.36
CA GLY A 278 11.90 41.92 -22.92
C GLY A 278 12.66 40.73 -23.49
N ASN A 279 12.83 39.67 -22.69
CA ASN A 279 13.30 38.37 -23.21
C ASN A 279 12.08 37.53 -23.60
N TYR A 280 12.07 37.01 -24.82
CA TYR A 280 10.90 36.35 -25.41
C TYR A 280 11.19 34.90 -25.77
N THR A 281 10.20 34.04 -25.52
CA THR A 281 10.23 32.63 -25.89
C THR A 281 9.09 32.33 -26.86
N GLN A 282 9.35 31.51 -27.87
CA GLN A 282 8.34 31.08 -28.83
C GLN A 282 7.38 30.08 -28.19
N VAL A 283 6.10 30.43 -28.14
CA VAL A 283 5.01 29.58 -27.63
C VAL A 283 4.53 28.61 -28.71
N ALA A 284 4.29 29.12 -29.92
CA ALA A 284 3.82 28.31 -31.05
C ALA A 284 4.24 28.89 -32.40
N LEU A 285 4.39 28.00 -33.38
CA LEU A 285 4.51 28.32 -34.80
C LEU A 285 3.59 27.36 -35.56
N VAL A 286 2.72 27.90 -36.41
CA VAL A 286 1.86 27.10 -37.30
C VAL A 286 1.85 27.69 -38.70
N ARG A 287 1.94 26.83 -39.73
CA ARG A 287 1.91 27.26 -41.13
C ARG A 287 1.05 26.32 -41.98
N LEU A 288 0.33 26.92 -42.94
CA LEU A 288 -0.35 26.23 -44.03
C LEU A 288 -0.05 26.96 -45.35
N VAL A 289 0.79 26.35 -46.20
CA VAL A 289 1.30 26.94 -47.44
C VAL A 289 1.91 28.32 -47.16
N GLY A 290 1.23 29.41 -47.52
CA GLY A 290 1.68 30.80 -47.32
C GLY A 290 1.07 31.50 -46.10
N MET A 291 0.21 30.85 -45.32
CA MET A 291 -0.33 31.42 -44.07
C MET A 291 0.50 30.94 -42.89
N MET A 292 1.08 31.84 -42.11
CA MET A 292 1.91 31.50 -40.94
C MET A 292 1.47 32.31 -39.72
N LEU A 293 1.43 31.71 -38.54
CA LEU A 293 1.15 32.39 -37.28
C LEU A 293 2.21 32.01 -36.26
N LEU A 294 2.83 33.04 -35.67
CA LEU A 294 3.87 32.95 -34.64
C LEU A 294 3.35 33.57 -33.36
N VAL A 295 3.46 32.85 -32.25
CA VAL A 295 3.12 33.35 -30.92
C VAL A 295 4.38 33.35 -30.05
N TYR A 296 4.75 34.50 -29.50
CA TYR A 296 5.83 34.64 -28.52
C TYR A 296 5.28 35.20 -27.21
N ALA A 297 5.88 34.82 -26.10
CA ALA A 297 5.57 35.41 -24.80
C ALA A 297 6.86 35.78 -24.07
N LEU A 298 6.77 36.79 -23.21
CA LEU A 298 7.84 37.17 -22.30
C LEU A 298 8.21 35.95 -21.43
N GLU A 299 9.50 35.71 -21.20
CA GLU A 299 9.98 34.53 -20.49
C GLU A 299 9.35 34.38 -19.08
N ALA A 300 9.07 35.50 -18.42
CA ALA A 300 8.39 35.54 -17.12
C ALA A 300 6.97 34.94 -17.12
N HIS A 301 6.31 34.88 -18.28
CA HIS A 301 4.93 34.40 -18.41
C HIS A 301 4.83 32.95 -18.89
N ILE A 302 5.93 32.39 -19.40
CA ILE A 302 5.97 31.02 -19.94
C ILE A 302 5.45 29.95 -18.96
N PRO A 303 5.77 29.98 -17.65
CA PRO A 303 5.24 29.01 -16.70
C PRO A 303 3.71 29.01 -16.56
N PHE A 304 3.03 30.05 -17.02
CA PHE A 304 1.58 30.22 -16.92
C PHE A 304 0.85 30.00 -18.24
N ILE A 305 1.56 29.59 -19.30
CA ILE A 305 0.97 29.28 -20.60
C ILE A 305 0.92 27.76 -20.77
N GLU A 306 -0.29 27.22 -20.78
CA GLU A 306 -0.55 25.78 -20.85
C GLU A 306 -1.41 25.42 -22.07
N ASN A 307 -1.54 24.11 -22.35
CA ASN A 307 -2.45 23.57 -23.37
C ASN A 307 -2.27 24.16 -24.79
N VAL A 308 -1.03 24.41 -25.19
CA VAL A 308 -0.72 24.98 -26.51
C VAL A 308 -1.02 23.98 -27.64
N CYS A 309 -1.96 24.36 -28.50
CA CYS A 309 -2.47 23.57 -29.62
C CYS A 309 -2.49 24.41 -30.89
N THR A 310 -2.32 23.76 -32.04
CA THR A 310 -2.38 24.43 -33.35
C THR A 310 -3.26 23.63 -34.29
N ASP A 311 -3.92 24.32 -35.22
CA ASP A 311 -4.73 23.69 -36.27
C ASP A 311 -4.72 24.54 -37.55
N THR A 312 -5.03 23.91 -38.69
CA THR A 312 -5.01 24.55 -40.00
C THR A 312 -6.21 24.12 -40.85
N VAL A 313 -6.81 25.05 -41.57
CA VAL A 313 -7.95 24.78 -42.46
C VAL A 313 -7.66 25.39 -43.82
N GLY A 314 -7.54 24.56 -44.86
CA GLY A 314 -7.50 25.00 -46.25
C GLY A 314 -8.91 25.14 -46.83
N THR A 315 -9.23 26.31 -47.38
CA THR A 315 -10.50 26.62 -48.07
C THR A 315 -10.30 27.01 -49.54
N GLY A 316 -9.08 26.88 -50.06
CA GLY A 316 -8.70 27.31 -51.39
C GLY A 316 -9.21 26.41 -52.52
N ILE A 317 -8.32 25.93 -53.38
CA ILE A 317 -8.71 25.11 -54.54
C ILE A 317 -9.47 23.85 -54.05
N MET A 318 -10.62 23.56 -54.68
CA MET A 318 -11.58 22.52 -54.27
C MET A 318 -12.11 22.64 -52.82
N GLY A 319 -12.00 23.82 -52.19
CA GLY A 319 -12.42 24.04 -50.80
C GLY A 319 -11.55 23.30 -49.76
N LYS A 320 -10.41 22.74 -50.17
CA LYS A 320 -9.56 21.89 -49.31
C LYS A 320 -8.09 22.29 -49.31
N LEU A 321 -7.58 22.91 -50.37
CA LEU A 321 -6.16 23.23 -50.51
C LEU A 321 -5.79 24.52 -49.75
N GLY A 322 -4.54 24.57 -49.27
CA GLY A 322 -4.06 25.57 -48.31
C GLY A 322 -3.68 26.94 -48.88
N ASN A 323 -3.96 27.24 -50.15
CA ASN A 323 -3.66 28.57 -50.72
C ASN A 323 -4.56 29.70 -50.19
N LYS A 324 -5.68 29.33 -49.57
CA LYS A 324 -6.61 30.19 -48.83
C LYS A 324 -7.14 29.39 -47.64
N GLY A 325 -7.58 30.06 -46.60
CA GLY A 325 -8.10 29.42 -45.38
C GLY A 325 -7.62 30.10 -44.12
N GLY A 326 -7.25 29.33 -43.10
CA GLY A 326 -6.71 29.86 -41.86
C GLY A 326 -5.84 28.89 -41.08
N VAL A 327 -4.98 29.46 -40.24
CA VAL A 327 -4.17 28.75 -39.25
C VAL A 327 -4.44 29.34 -37.88
N ALA A 328 -4.43 28.52 -36.83
CA ALA A 328 -4.75 28.99 -35.50
C ALA A 328 -3.84 28.38 -34.42
N VAL A 329 -3.66 29.15 -33.35
CA VAL A 329 -3.00 28.75 -32.12
C VAL A 329 -4.00 28.93 -30.98
N SER A 330 -4.22 27.86 -30.23
CA SER A 330 -4.99 27.85 -28.98
C SER A 330 -4.02 27.66 -27.82
N CYS A 331 -4.21 28.38 -26.72
CA CYS A 331 -3.52 28.17 -25.47
C CYS A 331 -4.38 28.62 -24.28
N CYS A 332 -3.99 28.21 -23.08
CA CYS A 332 -4.53 28.73 -21.83
C CYS A 332 -3.47 29.62 -21.19
N ILE A 333 -3.79 30.90 -20.97
CA ILE A 333 -2.90 31.84 -20.28
C ILE A 333 -3.50 32.05 -18.90
N HIS A 334 -2.84 31.55 -17.86
CA HIS A 334 -3.46 31.31 -16.54
C HIS A 334 -4.74 30.47 -16.71
N ASN A 335 -5.89 31.03 -16.35
CA ASN A 335 -7.20 30.38 -16.48
C ASN A 335 -8.02 30.89 -17.67
N THR A 336 -7.45 31.74 -18.54
CA THR A 336 -8.17 32.28 -19.70
C THR A 336 -7.78 31.51 -20.95
N ALA A 337 -8.76 30.88 -21.60
CA ALA A 337 -8.58 30.21 -22.88
C ALA A 337 -8.50 31.25 -24.00
N VAL A 338 -7.36 31.31 -24.69
CA VAL A 338 -7.09 32.27 -25.75
C VAL A 338 -6.87 31.55 -27.08
N CYS A 339 -7.48 32.06 -28.15
CA CYS A 339 -7.30 31.57 -29.51
C CYS A 339 -6.89 32.69 -30.46
N PHE A 340 -5.75 32.51 -31.13
CA PHE A 340 -5.28 33.37 -32.21
C PHE A 340 -5.58 32.69 -33.55
N VAL A 341 -6.26 33.37 -34.45
CA VAL A 341 -6.58 32.87 -35.79
C VAL A 341 -6.00 33.82 -36.82
N ASN A 342 -5.14 33.31 -37.70
CA ASN A 342 -4.67 34.01 -38.88
C ASN A 342 -5.35 33.45 -40.13
N ALA A 343 -6.04 34.29 -40.91
CA ALA A 343 -6.76 33.87 -42.10
C ALA A 343 -6.30 34.59 -43.38
N HIS A 344 -6.42 33.88 -44.51
CA HIS A 344 -6.30 34.44 -45.84
C HIS A 344 -7.51 34.02 -46.68
N LEU A 345 -8.49 34.92 -46.82
CA LEU A 345 -9.77 34.62 -47.47
C LEU A 345 -9.74 34.91 -48.98
N ALA A 346 -10.74 34.40 -49.72
CA ALA A 346 -10.83 34.56 -51.17
C ALA A 346 -10.69 36.02 -51.64
N ALA A 347 -9.87 36.20 -52.68
CA ALA A 347 -9.63 37.49 -53.33
C ALA A 347 -10.76 37.86 -54.29
N HIS A 348 -10.65 39.03 -54.95
CA HIS A 348 -11.61 39.63 -55.90
C HIS A 348 -12.81 40.35 -55.26
N CYS A 349 -13.26 41.43 -55.87
CA CYS A 349 -14.28 42.30 -55.27
C CYS A 349 -15.64 41.60 -55.19
N GLU A 350 -15.97 40.86 -56.24
CA GLU A 350 -17.25 40.17 -56.45
C GLU A 350 -17.46 39.01 -55.48
N GLU A 351 -16.37 38.43 -54.96
CA GLU A 351 -16.34 37.18 -54.19
C GLU A 351 -16.59 37.36 -52.68
N PHE A 352 -17.43 38.33 -52.27
CA PHE A 352 -17.72 38.54 -50.85
C PHE A 352 -18.52 37.36 -50.26
N GLU A 353 -19.38 36.71 -51.05
CA GLU A 353 -20.10 35.50 -50.62
C GLU A 353 -19.14 34.35 -50.41
N ARG A 354 -18.14 34.20 -51.29
CA ARG A 354 -17.08 33.21 -51.11
C ARG A 354 -16.22 33.49 -49.88
N ARG A 355 -15.88 34.75 -49.57
CA ARG A 355 -15.22 35.10 -48.30
C ARG A 355 -16.06 34.74 -47.08
N ASN A 356 -17.37 34.98 -47.15
CA ASN A 356 -18.28 34.57 -46.08
C ASN A 356 -18.31 33.04 -45.93
N GLN A 357 -18.25 32.30 -47.04
CA GLN A 357 -18.17 30.84 -47.03
C GLN A 357 -16.81 30.36 -46.49
N ASP A 358 -15.68 30.95 -46.89
CA ASP A 358 -14.36 30.63 -46.36
C ASP A 358 -14.33 30.85 -44.84
N TYR A 359 -14.90 31.97 -44.36
CA TYR A 359 -15.09 32.21 -42.93
C TYR A 359 -15.95 31.12 -42.27
N ALA A 360 -17.09 30.75 -42.86
CA ALA A 360 -17.96 29.70 -42.34
C ALA A 360 -17.28 28.34 -42.31
N ASP A 361 -16.48 28.01 -43.32
CA ASP A 361 -15.72 26.77 -43.45
C ASP A 361 -14.61 26.69 -42.40
N ILE A 362 -13.83 27.76 -42.20
CA ILE A 362 -12.86 27.85 -41.10
C ILE A 362 -13.61 27.70 -39.79
N CYS A 363 -14.75 28.37 -39.62
CA CYS A 363 -15.51 28.27 -38.38
C CYS A 363 -16.06 26.87 -38.09
N ALA A 364 -16.35 26.08 -39.12
CA ALA A 364 -16.93 24.74 -39.00
C ALA A 364 -15.85 23.66 -38.86
N ARG A 365 -14.66 23.88 -39.43
CA ARG A 365 -13.61 22.86 -39.55
C ARG A 365 -12.46 23.05 -38.57
N LEU A 366 -12.21 24.28 -38.10
CA LEU A 366 -11.13 24.58 -37.18
C LEU A 366 -11.45 23.96 -35.80
N SER A 367 -10.69 22.94 -35.43
CA SER A 367 -10.93 22.10 -34.26
C SER A 367 -9.61 21.60 -33.67
N PHE A 368 -9.35 21.96 -32.43
CA PHE A 368 -8.13 21.59 -31.73
C PHE A 368 -8.29 20.19 -31.11
N THR A 369 -7.83 19.17 -31.82
CA THR A 369 -7.98 17.74 -31.46
C THR A 369 -7.14 17.28 -30.27
N LYS A 370 -6.16 18.08 -29.84
CA LYS A 370 -5.42 17.86 -28.58
C LYS A 370 -6.31 18.02 -27.34
N TYR A 371 -7.42 18.77 -27.43
CA TYR A 371 -8.43 18.83 -26.38
C TYR A 371 -9.40 17.63 -26.51
N VAL A 372 -9.90 17.11 -25.39
CA VAL A 372 -10.87 16.00 -25.37
C VAL A 372 -12.09 16.40 -24.52
N PRO A 373 -13.27 16.67 -25.13
CA PRO A 373 -13.54 16.63 -26.58
C PRO A 373 -12.80 17.72 -27.37
N PRO A 374 -12.63 17.56 -28.70
CA PRO A 374 -11.99 18.57 -29.54
C PRO A 374 -12.64 19.94 -29.36
N LYS A 375 -11.82 20.94 -29.05
CA LYS A 375 -12.27 22.30 -28.76
C LYS A 375 -12.35 23.08 -30.06
N SER A 376 -13.50 23.69 -30.35
CA SER A 376 -13.62 24.64 -31.45
C SER A 376 -13.01 25.99 -31.05
N PHE A 377 -12.58 26.80 -32.02
CA PHE A 377 -12.12 28.16 -31.72
C PHE A 377 -13.19 29.00 -31.01
N LYS A 378 -14.49 28.70 -31.20
CA LYS A 378 -15.62 29.40 -30.56
C LYS A 378 -15.73 29.16 -29.06
N ASP A 379 -15.10 28.10 -28.55
CA ASP A 379 -15.17 27.70 -27.15
C ASP A 379 -14.11 28.40 -26.27
N HIS A 380 -13.43 29.41 -26.81
CA HIS A 380 -12.39 30.19 -26.12
C HIS A 380 -12.96 31.49 -25.57
N ASP A 381 -12.45 31.91 -24.41
CA ASP A 381 -12.88 33.13 -23.70
C ASP A 381 -12.46 34.38 -24.47
N GLN A 382 -11.27 34.35 -25.05
CA GLN A 382 -10.73 35.41 -25.90
C GLN A 382 -10.27 34.88 -27.25
N ILE A 383 -10.77 35.49 -28.32
CA ILE A 383 -10.44 35.13 -29.70
C ILE A 383 -9.90 36.37 -30.39
N TYR A 384 -8.69 36.27 -30.92
CA TYR A 384 -8.08 37.29 -31.77
C TYR A 384 -8.03 36.75 -33.20
N TRP A 385 -8.77 37.38 -34.10
CA TRP A 385 -8.83 37.00 -35.51
C TRP A 385 -8.16 38.07 -36.36
N LEU A 386 -7.04 37.70 -36.95
CA LEU A 386 -6.20 38.56 -37.78
C LEU A 386 -6.05 37.97 -39.18
N GLY A 387 -5.62 38.79 -40.14
CA GLY A 387 -5.23 38.29 -41.46
C GLY A 387 -5.60 39.20 -42.62
N ASP A 388 -5.30 38.72 -43.83
CA ASP A 388 -5.83 39.26 -45.08
C ASP A 388 -7.23 38.69 -45.32
N LEU A 389 -8.24 39.40 -44.81
CA LEU A 389 -9.64 39.02 -44.95
C LEU A 389 -10.19 39.37 -46.34
N ASN A 390 -9.43 40.09 -47.16
CA ASN A 390 -9.70 40.38 -48.57
C ASN A 390 -11.04 41.06 -48.90
N TYR A 391 -11.78 41.60 -47.93
CA TYR A 391 -12.97 42.41 -48.18
C TYR A 391 -12.61 43.74 -48.85
N ARG A 392 -13.45 44.16 -49.80
CA ARG A 392 -13.20 45.32 -50.69
C ARG A 392 -14.26 46.41 -50.50
N ILE A 393 -14.09 47.51 -51.21
CA ILE A 393 -15.08 48.59 -51.27
C ILE A 393 -16.07 48.31 -52.40
N THR A 394 -17.36 48.31 -52.07
CA THR A 394 -18.44 48.18 -53.06
C THR A 394 -18.91 49.54 -53.56
N GLU A 395 -19.48 49.59 -54.77
CA GLU A 395 -20.28 50.73 -55.24
C GLU A 395 -19.53 52.09 -55.33
N MET A 396 -18.19 52.07 -55.40
CA MET A 396 -17.34 53.24 -55.67
C MET A 396 -16.26 52.90 -56.69
N ASP A 397 -16.05 53.77 -57.69
CA ASP A 397 -14.97 53.58 -58.67
C ASP A 397 -13.59 53.86 -58.04
N ALA A 398 -12.55 53.23 -58.60
CA ALA A 398 -11.21 53.29 -58.05
C ALA A 398 -10.61 54.71 -58.06
N ALA A 399 -10.97 55.56 -59.02
CA ALA A 399 -10.45 56.93 -59.12
C ALA A 399 -11.04 57.81 -58.01
N THR A 400 -12.36 57.76 -57.81
CA THR A 400 -13.05 58.46 -56.73
C THR A 400 -12.57 58.00 -55.35
N ALA A 401 -12.39 56.68 -55.14
CA ALA A 401 -11.85 56.15 -53.89
C ALA A 401 -10.43 56.69 -53.61
N LYS A 402 -9.54 56.64 -54.62
CA LYS A 402 -8.18 57.19 -54.51
C LYS A 402 -8.19 58.69 -54.22
N GLN A 403 -9.10 59.44 -54.83
CA GLN A 403 -9.27 60.88 -54.58
C GLN A 403 -9.65 61.16 -53.11
N TYR A 404 -10.73 60.56 -52.61
CA TYR A 404 -11.16 60.76 -51.22
C TYR A 404 -10.08 60.42 -50.20
N ILE A 405 -9.34 59.33 -50.43
CA ILE A 405 -8.23 58.93 -49.54
C ILE A 405 -7.05 59.90 -49.64
N SER A 406 -6.78 60.47 -50.82
CA SER A 406 -5.73 61.48 -51.01
C SER A 406 -6.04 62.79 -50.27
N GLU A 407 -7.32 63.15 -50.17
CA GLU A 407 -7.85 64.31 -49.42
C GLU A 407 -7.96 64.04 -47.91
N GLY A 408 -7.67 62.81 -47.45
CA GLY A 408 -7.74 62.41 -46.04
C GLY A 408 -9.15 62.03 -45.56
N ILE A 409 -10.13 61.98 -46.46
CA ILE A 409 -11.55 61.74 -46.15
C ILE A 409 -11.86 60.24 -46.30
N CYS A 410 -11.55 59.44 -45.26
CA CYS A 410 -11.72 57.98 -45.31
C CYS A 410 -13.14 57.49 -44.98
N GLY A 411 -13.95 58.28 -44.29
CA GLY A 411 -15.27 57.88 -43.78
C GLY A 411 -16.27 57.39 -44.85
N PRO A 412 -16.51 58.13 -45.94
CA PRO A 412 -17.40 57.71 -47.02
C PRO A 412 -16.94 56.43 -47.73
N VAL A 413 -15.63 56.24 -47.87
CA VAL A 413 -15.05 55.03 -48.47
C VAL A 413 -15.23 53.83 -47.54
N LEU A 414 -14.96 54.00 -46.24
CA LEU A 414 -15.14 52.96 -45.22
C LEU A 414 -16.62 52.59 -45.01
N ALA A 415 -17.55 53.52 -45.22
CA ALA A 415 -18.98 53.23 -45.17
C ALA A 415 -19.42 52.18 -46.19
N LEU A 416 -18.67 52.03 -47.29
CA LEU A 416 -18.89 51.06 -48.36
C LEU A 416 -18.02 49.80 -48.25
N ASP A 417 -17.33 49.62 -47.11
CA ASP A 417 -16.53 48.42 -46.82
C ASP A 417 -17.42 47.18 -46.72
N GLN A 418 -17.09 46.16 -47.52
CA GLN A 418 -17.84 44.91 -47.52
C GLN A 418 -17.84 44.24 -46.16
N LEU A 419 -16.72 44.20 -45.42
CA LEU A 419 -16.71 43.55 -44.10
C LEU A 419 -17.68 44.24 -43.14
N GLY A 420 -17.69 45.57 -43.12
CA GLY A 420 -18.69 46.37 -42.40
C GLY A 420 -20.13 46.02 -42.77
N HIS A 421 -20.44 45.93 -44.07
CA HIS A 421 -21.77 45.53 -44.55
C HIS A 421 -22.15 44.09 -44.18
N GLN A 422 -21.24 43.13 -44.36
CA GLN A 422 -21.50 41.72 -44.08
C GLN A 422 -21.67 41.47 -42.57
N ARG A 423 -20.92 42.20 -41.71
CA ARG A 423 -21.10 42.18 -40.25
C ARG A 423 -22.42 42.79 -39.81
N LYS A 424 -22.80 43.96 -40.36
CA LYS A 424 -24.11 44.59 -40.09
C LYS A 424 -25.29 43.71 -40.50
N ALA A 425 -25.15 42.98 -41.61
CA ALA A 425 -26.15 42.01 -42.07
C ALA A 425 -26.13 40.68 -41.27
N GLY A 426 -25.24 40.53 -40.28
CA GLY A 426 -25.11 39.33 -39.47
C GLY A 426 -24.61 38.11 -40.24
N ARG A 427 -23.92 38.27 -41.38
CA ARG A 427 -23.48 37.12 -42.19
C ARG A 427 -22.12 36.55 -41.77
N VAL A 428 -21.27 37.36 -41.15
CA VAL A 428 -19.91 36.97 -40.71
C VAL A 428 -19.52 37.69 -39.41
N PHE A 429 -18.56 37.14 -38.68
CA PHE A 429 -17.94 37.74 -37.50
C PHE A 429 -18.96 38.23 -36.44
N GLN A 430 -20.05 37.48 -36.24
CA GLN A 430 -21.05 37.81 -35.23
C GLN A 430 -20.44 37.80 -33.82
N GLY A 431 -20.63 38.92 -33.10
CA GLY A 431 -20.10 39.13 -31.75
C GLY A 431 -18.62 39.53 -31.69
N PHE A 432 -17.93 39.62 -32.84
CA PHE A 432 -16.58 40.19 -32.88
C PHE A 432 -16.64 41.72 -32.91
N GLN A 433 -15.70 42.34 -32.23
CA GLN A 433 -15.40 43.75 -32.21
C GLN A 433 -14.20 44.04 -33.11
N GLU A 434 -14.15 45.27 -33.61
CA GLU A 434 -13.02 45.80 -34.38
C GLU A 434 -12.83 47.25 -33.95
N ALA A 435 -11.58 47.67 -33.80
CA ALA A 435 -11.28 49.05 -33.41
C ALA A 435 -11.63 50.00 -34.55
N GLU A 436 -11.87 51.27 -34.20
CA GLU A 436 -12.11 52.30 -35.19
C GLU A 436 -10.91 52.42 -36.14
N ILE A 437 -11.17 52.32 -37.45
CA ILE A 437 -10.15 52.37 -38.49
C ILE A 437 -9.84 53.83 -38.80
N ASN A 438 -8.69 54.28 -38.29
CA ASN A 438 -8.18 55.64 -38.45
C ASN A 438 -6.97 55.73 -39.40
N PHE A 439 -6.74 54.69 -40.21
CA PHE A 439 -5.61 54.59 -41.14
C PHE A 439 -6.08 54.35 -42.59
N LYS A 440 -5.24 54.72 -43.57
CA LYS A 440 -5.53 54.55 -45.00
C LYS A 440 -5.62 53.06 -45.37
N PRO A 441 -6.38 52.68 -46.43
CA PRO A 441 -6.43 51.31 -46.92
C PRO A 441 -5.05 50.69 -47.11
N THR A 442 -4.88 49.43 -46.72
CA THR A 442 -3.58 48.75 -46.74
C THR A 442 -3.27 48.03 -48.04
N TYR A 443 -4.23 47.97 -48.97
CA TYR A 443 -4.11 47.34 -50.28
C TYR A 443 -4.71 48.25 -51.36
N LYS A 444 -4.22 48.31 -52.60
CA LYS A 444 -3.03 47.68 -53.19
C LYS A 444 -1.99 48.74 -53.54
N TYR A 445 -0.75 48.52 -53.14
CA TYR A 445 0.39 49.40 -53.44
C TYR A 445 1.30 48.81 -54.51
N ASP A 446 2.04 49.66 -55.24
CA ASP A 446 3.14 49.20 -56.07
C ASP A 446 4.32 48.80 -55.15
N PRO A 447 4.85 47.56 -55.23
CA PRO A 447 5.94 47.09 -54.37
C PRO A 447 7.14 48.04 -54.37
N GLY A 448 7.66 48.36 -53.19
CA GLY A 448 8.75 49.31 -52.97
C GLY A 448 8.32 50.78 -52.83
N THR A 449 7.02 51.10 -52.95
CA THR A 449 6.51 52.48 -52.94
C THR A 449 5.32 52.68 -52.00
N ASP A 450 4.83 53.92 -51.90
CA ASP A 450 3.55 54.28 -51.28
C ASP A 450 2.50 54.67 -52.34
N ASN A 451 2.78 54.38 -53.61
CA ASN A 451 1.88 54.69 -54.72
C ASN A 451 0.81 53.60 -54.83
N TRP A 452 -0.41 54.02 -55.14
CA TRP A 452 -1.48 53.08 -55.47
C TRP A 452 -1.16 52.31 -56.74
N ASP A 453 -1.68 51.07 -56.82
CA ASP A 453 -1.55 50.16 -57.97
C ASP A 453 -1.69 50.89 -59.31
N SER A 454 -0.57 50.92 -60.04
CA SER A 454 -0.44 51.51 -61.38
C SER A 454 -0.53 50.45 -62.50
N SER A 455 -0.76 49.18 -62.15
CA SER A 455 -0.96 48.12 -63.14
C SER A 455 -2.23 48.34 -63.98
N GLU A 456 -2.33 47.63 -65.11
CA GLU A 456 -3.51 47.66 -65.99
C GLU A 456 -4.83 47.32 -65.24
N LYS A 457 -4.74 46.60 -64.11
CA LYS A 457 -5.88 46.23 -63.28
C LYS A 457 -6.37 47.36 -62.36
N CYS A 458 -5.54 48.40 -62.17
CA CYS A 458 -5.80 49.62 -61.40
C CYS A 458 -6.75 49.40 -60.21
N ARG A 459 -6.35 48.51 -59.28
CA ARG A 459 -7.23 48.07 -58.20
C ARG A 459 -7.64 49.24 -57.31
N ALA A 460 -8.91 49.23 -56.90
CA ALA A 460 -9.41 50.17 -55.90
C ALA A 460 -8.72 49.90 -54.55
N PRO A 461 -8.40 50.95 -53.77
CA PRO A 461 -7.90 50.79 -52.40
C PRO A 461 -8.90 50.03 -51.51
N ALA A 462 -8.41 49.14 -50.65
CA ALA A 462 -9.22 48.33 -49.73
C ALA A 462 -8.51 48.06 -48.39
N TRP A 463 -9.30 47.96 -47.31
CA TRP A 463 -8.84 47.49 -46.00
C TRP A 463 -8.94 45.97 -45.96
N CYS A 464 -8.01 45.31 -46.66
CA CYS A 464 -7.93 43.85 -46.75
C CYS A 464 -7.42 43.23 -45.44
N ASP A 465 -6.40 43.85 -44.85
CA ASP A 465 -5.74 43.37 -43.63
C ASP A 465 -6.51 43.86 -42.41
N ARG A 466 -6.99 42.94 -41.55
CA ARG A 466 -7.89 43.27 -40.43
C ARG A 466 -7.53 42.52 -39.17
N VAL A 467 -7.88 43.10 -38.03
CA VAL A 467 -7.75 42.47 -36.71
C VAL A 467 -9.05 42.69 -35.95
N LEU A 468 -9.74 41.61 -35.64
CA LEU A 468 -10.97 41.57 -34.89
C LEU A 468 -10.75 40.75 -33.62
N TRP A 469 -11.54 41.00 -32.60
CA TRP A 469 -11.51 40.22 -31.38
C TRP A 469 -12.90 39.91 -30.85
N LYS A 470 -13.03 38.85 -30.06
CA LYS A 470 -14.26 38.48 -29.38
C LYS A 470 -13.89 37.95 -28.00
N GLY A 471 -14.61 38.40 -26.98
CA GLY A 471 -14.33 38.07 -25.58
C GLY A 471 -14.49 39.29 -24.68
N ASP A 472 -14.72 39.04 -23.40
CA ASP A 472 -14.83 40.09 -22.39
C ASP A 472 -13.44 40.60 -21.99
N MET A 473 -13.39 41.82 -21.42
CA MET A 473 -12.18 42.49 -20.91
C MET A 473 -11.12 42.93 -21.94
N ILE A 474 -11.33 42.77 -23.24
CA ILE A 474 -10.36 43.20 -24.28
C ILE A 474 -10.50 44.70 -24.55
N LYS A 475 -9.40 45.47 -24.42
CA LYS A 475 -9.37 46.91 -24.75
C LYS A 475 -8.25 47.25 -25.73
N SER A 476 -8.64 47.54 -26.97
CA SER A 476 -7.71 48.09 -27.95
C SER A 476 -7.15 49.45 -27.51
N ILE A 477 -5.83 49.58 -27.47
CA ILE A 477 -5.14 50.85 -27.18
C ILE A 477 -4.84 51.61 -28.46
N TYR A 478 -4.33 50.92 -29.49
CA TYR A 478 -4.03 51.48 -30.81
C TYR A 478 -4.39 50.48 -31.91
N TYR A 479 -4.87 50.97 -33.05
CA TYR A 479 -5.06 50.19 -34.28
C TYR A 479 -4.48 50.98 -35.45
N LYS A 480 -3.32 50.57 -35.97
CA LYS A 480 -2.51 51.36 -36.92
C LYS A 480 -1.93 50.50 -38.02
N SER A 481 -1.80 51.08 -39.22
CA SER A 481 -0.96 50.54 -40.30
C SER A 481 0.44 51.18 -40.29
N HIS A 482 1.39 50.49 -40.91
CA HIS A 482 2.82 50.84 -40.95
C HIS A 482 3.28 51.10 -42.40
N PRO A 483 2.98 52.28 -42.97
CA PRO A 483 3.29 52.59 -44.37
C PRO A 483 4.80 52.58 -44.71
N GLU A 484 5.66 52.75 -43.71
CA GLU A 484 7.13 52.69 -43.81
C GLU A 484 7.66 51.35 -44.35
N LEU A 485 6.93 50.25 -44.15
CA LEU A 485 7.29 48.93 -44.67
C LEU A 485 6.72 48.77 -46.09
N LYS A 486 7.63 48.77 -47.09
CA LYS A 486 7.30 48.90 -48.52
C LYS A 486 7.56 47.66 -49.36
N ILE A 487 8.07 46.58 -48.76
CA ILE A 487 8.51 45.41 -49.53
C ILE A 487 7.35 44.63 -50.18
N SER A 488 6.12 44.81 -49.68
CA SER A 488 4.91 44.16 -50.16
C SER A 488 3.95 45.19 -50.78
N ASP A 489 2.99 44.71 -51.56
CA ASP A 489 1.84 45.50 -52.03
C ASP A 489 0.78 45.71 -50.94
N HIS A 490 0.98 45.13 -49.75
CA HIS A 490 0.23 45.37 -48.53
C HIS A 490 1.05 46.10 -47.46
N LYS A 491 0.36 46.88 -46.62
CA LYS A 491 0.95 47.51 -45.42
C LYS A 491 0.59 46.73 -44.15
N PRO A 492 1.55 46.45 -43.25
CA PRO A 492 1.29 45.71 -42.02
C PRO A 492 0.45 46.51 -41.02
N ILE A 493 -0.28 45.81 -40.14
CA ILE A 493 -1.16 46.40 -39.11
C ILE A 493 -0.84 45.80 -37.73
N ARG A 494 -1.02 46.59 -36.64
CA ARG A 494 -0.85 46.13 -35.25
C ARG A 494 -1.87 46.68 -34.23
N ILE A 495 -2.12 45.94 -33.14
CA ILE A 495 -2.93 46.33 -31.96
C ILE A 495 -2.27 45.92 -30.63
N ILE A 496 -2.30 46.78 -29.58
CA ILE A 496 -1.82 46.52 -28.19
C ILE A 496 -2.99 46.56 -27.21
N ASP A 497 -2.99 45.67 -26.22
CA ASP A 497 -3.92 45.59 -25.07
C ASP A 497 -3.18 45.87 -23.74
N THR A 498 -3.87 46.22 -22.66
CA THR A 498 -3.31 46.25 -21.29
C THR A 498 -4.46 45.97 -20.29
N ALA A 499 -4.31 45.10 -19.23
CA ALA A 499 -5.22 45.06 -18.01
C ALA A 499 -4.65 45.08 -16.51
N LYS A 500 -4.69 46.16 -15.65
CA LYS A 500 -4.08 46.25 -14.26
C LYS A 500 -5.01 46.07 -13.08
N TYR A 501 -4.39 45.71 -11.95
CA TYR A 501 -4.85 45.59 -10.58
C TYR A 501 -3.87 46.15 -9.54
N ARG A 502 -4.29 46.97 -8.56
CA ARG A 502 -3.83 46.92 -7.14
C ARG A 502 -4.48 48.03 -6.30
N LYS A 503 -5.55 47.66 -5.58
CA LYS A 503 -5.97 48.29 -4.29
C LYS A 503 -7.14 47.60 -3.59
N ILE A 504 -7.82 46.66 -4.25
CA ILE A 504 -8.97 45.91 -3.68
C ILE A 504 -8.54 44.57 -3.07
N HIS A 505 -7.28 44.15 -3.31
CA HIS A 505 -6.66 42.97 -2.67
C HIS A 505 -6.79 43.02 -1.15
N GLU A 506 -6.62 44.19 -0.56
CA GLU A 506 -6.60 44.35 0.90
C GLU A 506 -8.00 44.29 1.53
N GLU A 507 -9.08 44.55 0.78
CA GLU A 507 -10.46 44.46 1.30
C GLU A 507 -11.13 43.11 1.02
N VAL A 508 -10.81 42.48 -0.12
CA VAL A 508 -11.34 41.16 -0.48
C VAL A 508 -10.62 40.06 0.30
N MET A 509 -9.30 40.15 0.51
CA MET A 509 -8.60 39.22 1.42
C MET A 509 -9.21 39.27 2.82
N LYS A 510 -9.61 40.45 3.33
CA LYS A 510 -10.30 40.53 4.63
C LYS A 510 -11.69 39.86 4.68
N LYS A 511 -12.40 39.74 3.55
CA LYS A 511 -13.70 39.05 3.46
C LYS A 511 -13.59 37.58 3.08
N LEU A 512 -12.59 37.21 2.26
CA LEU A 512 -12.21 35.84 1.97
C LEU A 512 -11.57 35.19 3.19
N ASP A 513 -10.67 35.86 3.90
CA ASP A 513 -10.16 35.42 5.21
C ASP A 513 -11.33 35.24 6.19
N LYS A 514 -12.38 36.06 6.12
CA LYS A 514 -13.56 35.92 6.99
C LYS A 514 -14.40 34.70 6.61
N LEU A 515 -14.67 34.47 5.32
CA LEU A 515 -15.44 33.32 4.85
C LEU A 515 -14.64 32.01 4.94
N GLU A 516 -13.36 32.01 4.59
CA GLU A 516 -12.43 30.90 4.83
C GLU A 516 -12.37 30.58 6.32
N ASN A 517 -12.20 31.58 7.22
CA ASN A 517 -12.27 31.31 8.66
C ASN A 517 -13.65 30.81 9.13
N GLU A 518 -14.76 31.27 8.55
CA GLU A 518 -16.12 30.82 8.89
C GLU A 518 -16.44 29.39 8.39
N PHE A 519 -15.76 28.91 7.33
CA PHE A 519 -15.92 27.57 6.76
C PHE A 519 -14.77 26.60 7.06
N LEU A 520 -13.75 27.01 7.82
CA LEU A 520 -12.76 26.09 8.36
C LEU A 520 -13.46 25.04 9.25
N PRO A 521 -13.09 23.75 9.15
CA PRO A 521 -13.46 22.72 10.11
C PRO A 521 -13.17 23.20 11.54
N GLN A 522 -14.21 23.35 12.36
CA GLN A 522 -14.12 23.84 13.73
C GLN A 522 -14.83 22.89 14.67
N VAL A 523 -14.11 22.45 15.71
CA VAL A 523 -14.69 21.71 16.81
C VAL A 523 -14.38 22.40 18.13
N MET A 524 -15.28 22.21 19.08
CA MET A 524 -15.07 22.55 20.48
C MET A 524 -14.82 21.26 21.24
N VAL A 525 -13.71 21.22 21.96
CA VAL A 525 -13.40 20.15 22.91
C VAL A 525 -13.82 20.66 24.28
N ASP A 526 -14.53 19.85 25.06
CA ASP A 526 -15.07 20.24 26.37
C ASP A 526 -13.98 20.51 27.42
N THR A 527 -12.88 19.76 27.40
CA THR A 527 -11.67 20.02 28.20
C THR A 527 -10.40 19.74 27.42
N THR A 528 -9.39 20.62 27.54
CA THR A 528 -8.05 20.42 26.96
C THR A 528 -7.05 19.85 27.95
N ASP A 529 -7.39 19.83 29.24
CA ASP A 529 -6.52 19.31 30.30
C ASP A 529 -7.26 18.19 31.02
N ILE A 530 -6.76 16.97 30.84
CA ILE A 530 -7.37 15.76 31.38
C ILE A 530 -6.39 15.19 32.40
N ILE A 531 -6.81 15.29 33.66
CA ILE A 531 -6.02 14.83 34.79
C ILE A 531 -6.60 13.50 35.23
N PHE A 532 -5.87 12.42 35.02
CA PHE A 532 -6.14 11.14 35.69
C PHE A 532 -5.66 11.23 37.13
N ASP A 533 -6.40 10.60 38.04
CA ASP A 533 -6.02 10.53 39.44
C ASP A 533 -4.81 9.60 39.63
N VAL A 534 -4.66 9.02 40.82
CA VAL A 534 -3.60 8.04 41.09
C VAL A 534 -3.88 6.77 40.30
N LEU A 535 -2.94 6.42 39.41
CA LEU A 535 -2.98 5.23 38.56
C LEU A 535 -2.03 4.17 39.10
N ARG A 536 -2.43 2.90 38.97
CA ARG A 536 -1.68 1.73 39.46
C ARG A 536 -1.49 0.71 38.35
N PHE A 537 -0.49 -0.13 38.50
CA PHE A 537 -0.16 -1.21 37.56
C PHE A 537 -1.32 -2.19 37.37
N LEU A 538 -1.73 -2.48 36.14
CA LEU A 538 -2.88 -3.35 35.77
C LEU A 538 -4.26 -2.83 36.17
N GLU A 539 -4.40 -1.55 36.56
CA GLU A 539 -5.70 -0.91 36.70
C GLU A 539 -5.95 0.04 35.54
N SER A 540 -7.08 -0.14 34.85
CA SER A 540 -7.50 0.81 33.83
C SER A 540 -8.35 1.92 34.45
N SER A 541 -8.10 3.15 34.01
CA SER A 541 -8.94 4.31 34.32
C SER A 541 -9.37 4.93 33.02
N SER A 542 -10.65 5.27 32.90
CA SER A 542 -11.18 5.89 31.70
C SER A 542 -11.82 7.24 32.00
N LYS A 543 -11.62 8.18 31.09
CA LYS A 543 -12.29 9.49 31.05
C LYS A 543 -12.87 9.72 29.68
N GLU A 544 -13.96 10.44 29.64
CA GLU A 544 -14.61 10.85 28.39
C GLU A 544 -14.16 12.26 28.01
N LEU A 545 -13.95 12.46 26.72
CA LEU A 545 -13.63 13.74 26.09
C LEU A 545 -14.68 13.98 25.00
N ILE A 546 -15.38 15.10 25.07
CA ILE A 546 -16.45 15.39 24.11
C ILE A 546 -15.94 16.35 23.04
N ILE A 547 -15.99 15.90 21.79
CA ILE A 547 -15.69 16.73 20.62
C ILE A 547 -17.01 17.12 19.96
N ALA A 548 -17.33 18.42 19.96
CA ALA A 548 -18.55 18.95 19.35
C ALA A 548 -18.20 19.73 18.08
N ASN A 549 -18.84 19.41 16.94
CA ASN A 549 -18.68 20.22 15.73
C ASN A 549 -19.53 21.48 15.82
N THR A 550 -18.86 22.61 16.10
CA THR A 550 -19.47 23.94 16.19
C THR A 550 -19.37 24.73 14.88
N GLY A 551 -18.70 24.17 13.86
CA GLY A 551 -18.54 24.78 12.56
C GLY A 551 -19.75 24.56 11.62
N GLN A 552 -19.66 25.16 10.44
CA GLN A 552 -20.70 25.08 9.40
C GLN A 552 -20.52 23.86 8.47
N VAL A 553 -19.38 23.16 8.57
CA VAL A 553 -18.98 22.05 7.68
C VAL A 553 -18.72 20.77 8.47
N PRO A 554 -18.94 19.57 7.89
CA PRO A 554 -18.57 18.31 8.54
C PRO A 554 -17.07 18.25 8.82
N VAL A 555 -16.70 17.72 9.98
CA VAL A 555 -15.31 17.65 10.42
C VAL A 555 -14.89 16.19 10.49
N GLN A 556 -13.80 15.87 9.82
CA GLN A 556 -13.04 14.65 10.08
C GLN A 556 -11.90 14.99 11.03
N PHE A 557 -11.79 14.24 12.11
CA PHE A 557 -10.70 14.39 13.07
C PHE A 557 -9.89 13.10 13.17
N GLU A 558 -8.62 13.24 13.53
CA GLU A 558 -7.71 12.14 13.81
C GLU A 558 -6.71 12.58 14.89
N PHE A 559 -6.41 11.70 15.84
CA PHE A 559 -5.25 11.89 16.70
C PHE A 559 -3.99 11.49 15.93
N ILE A 560 -3.12 12.47 15.66
CA ILE A 560 -1.92 12.27 14.83
C ILE A 560 -0.67 12.11 15.68
N LYS A 561 0.35 11.47 15.08
CA LYS A 561 1.69 11.36 15.67
C LYS A 561 2.35 12.72 15.84
N LYS A 562 3.08 12.87 16.95
CA LYS A 562 3.94 14.03 17.21
C LYS A 562 5.19 13.95 16.32
N LEU A 563 5.84 15.10 16.09
CA LEU A 563 7.15 15.13 15.45
C LEU A 563 8.12 14.27 16.28
N ASP A 564 8.79 13.31 15.63
CA ASP A 564 9.71 12.33 16.22
C ASP A 564 9.09 11.12 16.94
N ASP A 565 7.77 11.07 17.14
CA ASP A 565 7.09 9.93 17.75
C ASP A 565 6.57 8.92 16.70
N THR A 566 6.56 7.64 17.07
CA THR A 566 6.05 6.55 16.22
C THR A 566 4.53 6.44 16.23
N ASN A 567 3.89 6.81 17.35
CA ASN A 567 2.45 6.70 17.60
C ASN A 567 1.83 8.07 17.99
N TYR A 568 0.50 8.17 17.95
CA TYR A 568 -0.24 9.39 18.31
C TYR A 568 -0.37 9.63 19.82
N CYS A 569 -0.28 8.57 20.62
CA CYS A 569 -0.21 8.61 22.07
C CYS A 569 0.87 7.66 22.58
N LYS A 570 1.23 7.80 23.86
CA LYS A 570 2.12 6.86 24.55
C LYS A 570 1.45 5.50 24.76
N ASP A 571 2.28 4.46 24.91
CA ASP A 571 1.85 3.06 24.99
C ASP A 571 0.87 2.76 26.14
N TRP A 572 0.89 3.55 27.23
CA TRP A 572 0.00 3.39 28.39
C TRP A 572 -1.36 4.08 28.20
N LEU A 573 -1.59 4.77 27.08
CA LEU A 573 -2.82 5.50 26.79
C LEU A 573 -3.50 4.92 25.54
N HIS A 574 -4.78 4.64 25.66
CA HIS A 574 -5.64 4.19 24.57
C HIS A 574 -6.76 5.20 24.30
N ILE A 575 -7.10 5.40 23.03
CA ILE A 575 -8.06 6.40 22.57
C ILE A 575 -9.07 5.71 21.65
N GLU A 576 -10.35 5.75 22.00
CA GLU A 576 -11.41 5.15 21.20
C GLU A 576 -12.65 6.07 21.11
N PRO A 577 -13.07 6.49 19.90
CA PRO A 577 -12.37 6.34 18.63
C PRO A 577 -11.20 7.34 18.50
N TYR A 578 -10.06 6.92 17.93
CA TYR A 578 -8.93 7.84 17.66
C TYR A 578 -9.12 8.68 16.38
N THR A 579 -10.09 8.34 15.55
CA THR A 579 -10.50 9.10 14.36
C THR A 579 -12.01 9.01 14.19
N GLY A 580 -12.62 10.06 13.67
CA GLY A 580 -14.06 10.09 13.50
C GLY A 580 -14.53 11.20 12.57
N PHE A 581 -15.80 11.14 12.25
CA PHE A 581 -16.48 12.10 11.39
C PHE A 581 -17.69 12.67 12.12
N ILE A 582 -17.75 13.99 12.27
CA ILE A 582 -18.77 14.69 13.04
C ILE A 582 -19.47 15.70 12.13
N LYS A 583 -20.79 15.58 11.94
CA LYS A 583 -21.56 16.55 11.15
C LYS A 583 -21.78 17.85 11.94
N PRO A 584 -22.10 18.97 11.26
CA PRO A 584 -22.41 20.23 11.94
C PRO A 584 -23.50 20.05 13.00
N GLY A 585 -23.22 20.48 14.23
CA GLY A 585 -24.15 20.36 15.37
C GLY A 585 -24.16 19.01 16.10
N GLU A 586 -23.47 17.99 15.59
CA GLU A 586 -23.31 16.70 16.28
C GLU A 586 -22.10 16.73 17.23
N LYS A 587 -22.05 15.74 18.12
CA LYS A 587 -20.95 15.52 19.07
C LYS A 587 -20.44 14.09 18.96
N CYS A 588 -19.18 13.88 19.31
CA CYS A 588 -18.55 12.58 19.41
C CYS A 588 -17.87 12.46 20.77
N ASP A 589 -18.22 11.41 21.50
CA ASP A 589 -17.64 11.10 22.79
C ASP A 589 -16.42 10.18 22.57
N ILE A 590 -15.26 10.63 23.02
CA ILE A 590 -13.99 9.92 22.91
C ILE A 590 -13.65 9.35 24.28
N LYS A 591 -13.48 8.03 24.35
CA LYS A 591 -13.00 7.35 25.53
C LYS A 591 -11.48 7.37 25.55
N LEU A 592 -10.91 7.96 26.59
CA LEU A 592 -9.49 7.95 26.89
C LEU A 592 -9.27 6.97 28.03
N GLU A 593 -8.57 5.87 27.77
CA GLU A 593 -8.30 4.82 28.75
C GLU A 593 -6.81 4.75 29.02
N VAL A 594 -6.41 5.04 30.26
CA VAL A 594 -5.03 4.84 30.72
C VAL A 594 -4.93 3.48 31.38
N TYR A 595 -3.95 2.70 30.94
CA TYR A 595 -3.65 1.38 31.48
C TYR A 595 -2.14 1.17 31.51
N VAL A 596 -1.58 1.08 32.72
CA VAL A 596 -0.16 0.79 32.90
C VAL A 596 0.03 -0.72 32.93
N ASP A 597 0.63 -1.25 31.86
CA ASP A 597 0.86 -2.67 31.66
C ASP A 597 2.32 -3.07 31.93
N LYS A 598 2.63 -4.35 31.75
CA LYS A 598 3.98 -4.93 31.93
C LYS A 598 5.07 -4.29 31.06
N LYS A 599 4.72 -3.67 29.91
CA LYS A 599 5.68 -3.04 28.99
C LYS A 599 6.01 -1.60 29.38
N THR A 600 5.08 -0.92 30.03
CA THR A 600 5.16 0.51 30.35
C THR A 600 5.56 0.77 31.80
N ALA A 601 5.22 -0.14 32.72
CA ALA A 601 5.55 -0.03 34.14
C ALA A 601 7.05 0.19 34.41
N CYS A 602 7.92 -0.51 33.69
CA CYS A 602 9.37 -0.42 33.90
C CYS A 602 9.95 0.95 33.57
N LYS A 603 9.48 1.58 32.48
CA LYS A 603 9.89 2.93 32.07
C LYS A 603 9.38 4.00 33.05
N LEU A 604 8.19 3.80 33.62
CA LEU A 604 7.63 4.69 34.64
C LEU A 604 8.38 4.57 35.97
N ASN A 605 8.77 3.35 36.37
CA ASN A 605 9.56 3.12 37.59
C ASN A 605 11.00 3.66 37.47
N SER A 606 11.65 3.46 36.33
CA SER A 606 13.01 3.96 36.06
C SER A 606 13.07 5.47 35.82
N GLY A 607 11.91 6.12 35.67
CA GLY A 607 11.78 7.55 35.40
C GLY A 607 12.14 7.94 33.96
N GLU A 608 12.34 6.96 33.07
CA GLU A 608 12.48 7.17 31.62
C GLU A 608 11.21 7.74 31.01
N ASP A 609 10.04 7.34 31.53
CA ASP A 609 8.75 7.85 31.13
C ASP A 609 7.98 8.45 32.33
N LYS A 610 6.97 9.26 32.03
CA LYS A 610 6.03 9.85 32.98
C LYS A 610 4.61 9.74 32.42
N LEU A 611 3.62 9.68 33.31
CA LEU A 611 2.20 9.82 32.97
C LEU A 611 1.86 11.26 32.58
N TYR A 612 2.46 11.67 31.48
CA TYR A 612 2.33 12.95 30.84
C TYR A 612 2.40 12.71 29.33
N ASP A 613 1.37 13.10 28.62
CA ASP A 613 1.37 13.08 27.16
C ASP A 613 0.61 14.30 26.61
N ILE A 614 0.98 14.73 25.40
CA ILE A 614 0.23 15.74 24.67
C ILE A 614 -0.35 15.07 23.44
N LEU A 615 -1.66 15.00 23.36
CA LEU A 615 -2.37 14.50 22.21
C LEU A 615 -2.57 15.62 21.20
N VAL A 616 -2.34 15.33 19.93
CA VAL A 616 -2.59 16.26 18.83
C VAL A 616 -3.84 15.80 18.10
N LEU A 617 -4.96 16.44 18.41
CA LEU A 617 -6.21 16.25 17.68
C LEU A 617 -6.15 17.09 16.40
N HIS A 618 -5.88 16.43 15.29
CA HIS A 618 -5.85 17.03 13.97
C HIS A 618 -7.25 17.06 13.37
N LEU A 619 -7.62 18.21 12.79
CA LEU A 619 -8.82 18.34 11.98
C LEU A 619 -8.39 18.42 10.52
N GLU A 620 -8.94 17.56 9.67
CA GLU A 620 -8.58 17.55 8.25
C GLU A 620 -8.99 18.88 7.60
N GLY A 621 -8.00 19.70 7.22
CA GLY A 621 -8.22 21.06 6.69
C GLY A 621 -8.59 22.11 7.74
N GLY A 622 -8.47 21.80 9.04
CA GLY A 622 -8.71 22.70 10.17
C GLY A 622 -7.45 22.93 11.02
N LYS A 623 -7.63 23.40 12.26
CA LYS A 623 -6.55 23.65 13.23
C LYS A 623 -6.32 22.42 14.12
N ASP A 624 -5.07 22.21 14.51
CA ASP A 624 -4.71 21.21 15.52
C ASP A 624 -5.08 21.70 16.92
N ILE A 625 -5.62 20.79 17.72
CA ILE A 625 -5.97 21.03 19.12
C ILE A 625 -5.07 20.14 19.99
N PHE A 626 -4.37 20.76 20.93
CA PHE A 626 -3.48 20.06 21.85
C PHE A 626 -4.23 19.75 23.14
N ILE A 627 -4.29 18.48 23.50
CA ILE A 627 -4.92 18.01 24.73
C ILE A 627 -3.84 17.43 25.63
N THR A 628 -3.68 18.01 26.82
CA THR A 628 -2.71 17.56 27.81
C THR A 628 -3.33 16.45 28.65
N ILE A 629 -2.67 15.29 28.66
CA ILE A 629 -2.99 14.20 29.56
C ILE A 629 -1.95 14.19 30.68
N THR A 630 -2.41 14.25 31.92
CA THR A 630 -1.54 14.16 33.10
C THR A 630 -2.10 13.13 34.07
N GLY A 631 -1.22 12.48 34.81
CA GLY A 631 -1.60 11.54 35.86
C GLY A 631 -0.48 11.34 36.85
N THR A 632 -0.79 10.74 37.99
CA THR A 632 0.21 10.34 38.99
C THR A 632 0.28 8.83 39.03
N TYR A 633 1.46 8.27 38.75
CA TYR A 633 1.68 6.82 38.85
C TYR A 633 2.12 6.46 40.27
N GLU A 634 1.32 5.62 40.94
CA GLU A 634 1.73 4.98 42.18
C GLU A 634 2.57 3.74 41.84
N ARG A 635 3.82 3.76 42.30
CA ARG A 635 4.82 2.80 41.87
C ARG A 635 4.55 1.43 42.45
N SER A 636 4.87 0.42 41.65
CA SER A 636 4.71 -0.99 42.00
C SER A 636 6.03 -1.71 41.88
N CYS A 637 6.22 -2.79 42.65
CA CYS A 637 7.37 -3.68 42.49
C CYS A 637 7.36 -4.36 41.11
N PHE A 638 6.18 -4.50 40.51
CA PHE A 638 6.02 -4.89 39.12
C PHE A 638 6.52 -3.76 38.19
N GLY A 639 7.41 -4.11 37.27
CA GLY A 639 8.15 -3.14 36.44
C GLY A 639 9.56 -2.83 36.94
N SER A 640 9.88 -3.09 38.22
CA SER A 640 11.20 -2.80 38.76
C SER A 640 12.23 -3.88 38.44
N SER A 641 13.49 -3.47 38.24
CA SER A 641 14.58 -4.44 38.00
C SER A 641 14.88 -5.28 39.25
N MET A 642 15.35 -6.50 39.03
CA MET A 642 15.77 -7.37 40.14
C MET A 642 16.93 -6.75 40.92
N GLU A 643 17.83 -6.06 40.23
CA GLU A 643 18.94 -5.31 40.82
C GLU A 643 18.46 -4.18 41.76
N ALA A 644 17.38 -3.48 41.40
CA ALA A 644 16.78 -2.49 42.29
C ALA A 644 16.08 -3.15 43.48
N LEU A 645 15.23 -4.16 43.24
CA LEU A 645 14.42 -4.80 44.28
C LEU A 645 15.24 -5.44 45.40
N VAL A 646 16.42 -6.00 45.11
CA VAL A 646 17.29 -6.54 46.17
C VAL A 646 17.86 -5.48 47.12
N HIS A 647 17.83 -4.20 46.74
CA HIS A 647 18.27 -3.09 47.59
C HIS A 647 17.10 -2.33 48.23
N VAL A 648 15.85 -2.73 47.95
CA VAL A 648 14.64 -2.16 48.56
C VAL A 648 14.47 -2.74 49.97
N SER A 649 14.53 -1.89 50.99
CA SER A 649 14.44 -2.27 52.42
C SER A 649 13.18 -1.80 53.13
N VAL A 650 12.30 -1.07 52.43
CA VAL A 650 10.97 -0.61 52.87
C VAL A 650 9.98 -0.83 51.74
N PRO A 651 8.65 -0.83 51.98
CA PRO A 651 7.66 -0.96 50.93
C PRO A 651 7.91 0.02 49.78
N ILE A 652 7.72 -0.42 48.53
CA ILE A 652 8.14 0.37 47.36
C ILE A 652 7.39 1.72 47.26
N ARG A 653 6.17 1.78 47.81
CA ARG A 653 5.36 3.00 47.90
C ARG A 653 5.95 4.07 48.81
N GLU A 654 6.76 3.68 49.79
CA GLU A 654 7.43 4.61 50.70
C GLU A 654 8.73 5.18 50.12
N ILE A 655 9.25 4.60 49.04
CA ILE A 655 10.51 5.05 48.43
C ILE A 655 10.28 6.33 47.60
N PRO A 656 11.07 7.40 47.79
CA PRO A 656 11.01 8.59 46.94
C PRO A 656 11.40 8.30 45.47
N ILE A 657 10.80 9.03 44.51
CA ILE A 657 11.02 8.73 43.07
C ILE A 657 12.48 8.82 42.66
N GLY A 658 13.18 9.87 43.09
CA GLY A 658 14.59 10.03 42.78
C GLY A 658 15.43 8.86 43.31
N ARG A 659 15.04 8.26 44.45
CA ARG A 659 15.77 7.14 45.03
C ARG A 659 15.53 5.84 44.27
N LEU A 660 14.30 5.54 43.86
CA LEU A 660 14.02 4.36 43.05
C LEU A 660 14.73 4.46 41.68
N VAL A 661 14.67 5.63 41.04
CA VAL A 661 15.37 5.92 39.79
C VAL A 661 16.89 5.74 39.93
N GLU A 662 17.48 6.15 41.05
CA GLU A 662 18.90 5.88 41.33
C GLU A 662 19.21 4.38 41.42
N LEU A 663 18.35 3.61 42.09
CA LEU A 663 18.51 2.16 42.25
C LEU A 663 18.36 1.42 40.92
N GLU A 664 17.37 1.77 40.09
CA GLU A 664 17.19 1.22 38.74
C GLU A 664 18.40 1.50 37.83
N ASN A 665 19.08 2.64 38.06
CA ASN A 665 20.31 3.01 37.36
C ASN A 665 21.60 2.48 38.01
N ASN A 666 21.51 1.59 39.01
CA ASN A 666 22.63 1.05 39.78
C ASN A 666 23.55 2.11 40.41
N LYS A 667 22.98 3.24 40.87
CA LYS A 667 23.71 4.35 41.51
C LYS A 667 23.43 4.40 43.01
N ASN A 668 24.42 4.84 43.79
CA ASN A 668 24.31 5.06 45.24
C ASN A 668 23.81 3.85 46.05
N LEU A 669 24.31 2.64 45.77
CA LEU A 669 24.00 1.41 46.50
C LEU A 669 24.64 1.45 47.89
N SER A 670 23.85 1.72 48.94
CA SER A 670 24.34 1.97 50.30
C SER A 670 23.95 0.89 51.33
N GLN A 671 23.10 -0.07 50.94
CA GLN A 671 22.65 -1.19 51.78
C GLN A 671 23.11 -2.52 51.19
N GLU A 672 23.34 -3.52 52.04
CA GLU A 672 23.62 -4.89 51.56
C GLU A 672 22.39 -5.47 50.83
N PRO A 673 22.56 -6.06 49.64
CA PRO A 673 21.44 -6.60 48.87
C PRO A 673 20.91 -7.91 49.49
N TYR A 674 19.60 -8.12 49.40
CA TYR A 674 19.01 -9.44 49.64
C TYR A 674 19.44 -10.43 48.55
N SER A 675 19.57 -11.72 48.90
CA SER A 675 19.99 -12.75 47.93
C SER A 675 19.00 -12.95 46.78
N VAL A 676 17.71 -12.73 47.04
CA VAL A 676 16.62 -12.70 46.06
C VAL A 676 15.67 -11.56 46.40
N PRO A 677 15.00 -10.93 45.40
CA PRO A 677 13.91 -10.00 45.66
C PRO A 677 12.86 -10.60 46.58
N LYS A 678 12.42 -9.86 47.59
CA LYS A 678 11.49 -10.35 48.61
C LYS A 678 10.15 -10.71 48.00
N GLU A 679 9.75 -10.00 46.96
CA GLU A 679 8.51 -10.18 46.24
C GLU A 679 8.48 -11.54 45.54
N ILE A 680 9.58 -11.92 44.88
CA ILE A 680 9.75 -13.26 44.30
C ILE A 680 9.74 -14.32 45.41
N TRP A 681 10.43 -14.07 46.52
CA TRP A 681 10.44 -14.99 47.65
C TRP A 681 9.05 -15.23 48.24
N HIS A 682 8.26 -14.19 48.47
CA HIS A 682 6.91 -14.29 49.03
C HIS A 682 5.96 -15.06 48.09
N LEU A 683 6.01 -14.78 46.79
CA LEU A 683 5.21 -15.49 45.79
C LEU A 683 5.60 -16.97 45.70
N VAL A 684 6.90 -17.26 45.60
CA VAL A 684 7.41 -18.64 45.53
C VAL A 684 7.17 -19.40 46.83
N ASP A 685 7.37 -18.80 48.00
CA ASP A 685 7.09 -19.44 49.30
C ASP A 685 5.59 -19.77 49.46
N ARG A 686 4.69 -18.89 49.00
CA ARG A 686 3.25 -19.15 48.99
C ARG A 686 2.91 -20.34 48.09
N LEU A 687 3.48 -20.40 46.88
CA LEU A 687 3.28 -21.52 45.94
C LEU A 687 3.93 -22.81 46.45
N TYR A 688 5.09 -22.74 47.09
CA TYR A 688 5.77 -23.89 47.68
C TYR A 688 4.94 -24.49 48.82
N ARG A 689 4.37 -23.65 49.70
CA ARG A 689 3.61 -24.15 50.86
C ARG A 689 2.20 -24.64 50.50
N HIS A 690 1.58 -24.07 49.48
CA HIS A 690 0.15 -24.30 49.21
C HIS A 690 -0.17 -24.69 47.76
N GLY A 691 0.74 -24.46 46.82
CA GLY A 691 0.54 -24.64 45.38
C GLY A 691 1.11 -25.95 44.81
N LEU A 692 2.07 -26.61 45.48
CA LEU A 692 2.81 -27.76 44.92
C LEU A 692 1.92 -28.89 44.38
N LYS A 693 0.77 -29.12 45.01
CA LYS A 693 -0.19 -30.19 44.70
C LYS A 693 -1.44 -29.70 43.96
N THR A 694 -1.44 -28.47 43.44
CA THR A 694 -2.64 -27.87 42.85
C THR A 694 -2.73 -28.20 41.35
N PRO A 695 -3.82 -28.85 40.89
CA PRO A 695 -4.04 -29.14 39.46
C PRO A 695 -4.02 -27.89 38.58
N GLY A 696 -3.33 -27.93 37.43
CA GLY A 696 -3.36 -26.83 36.46
C GLY A 696 -2.66 -25.54 36.93
N LEU A 697 -1.68 -25.64 37.83
CA LEU A 697 -0.83 -24.52 38.23
C LEU A 697 -0.02 -24.02 37.02
N PHE A 698 0.06 -22.69 36.82
CA PHE A 698 0.61 -22.03 35.61
C PHE A 698 -0.13 -22.26 34.29
N GLU A 699 -1.13 -23.15 34.25
CA GLU A 699 -2.01 -23.35 33.08
C GLU A 699 -3.35 -22.62 33.25
N THR A 700 -3.90 -22.66 34.46
CA THR A 700 -5.16 -21.98 34.79
C THR A 700 -4.89 -20.51 35.09
N PRO A 701 -5.54 -19.57 34.38
CA PRO A 701 -5.38 -18.14 34.66
C PRO A 701 -5.95 -17.81 36.04
N GLY A 702 -5.25 -16.94 36.75
CA GLY A 702 -5.68 -16.31 37.98
C GLY A 702 -6.84 -15.35 37.77
N LEU A 703 -7.48 -14.97 38.87
CA LEU A 703 -8.53 -13.97 38.86
C LEU A 703 -7.91 -12.57 38.91
N HIS A 704 -8.26 -11.71 37.95
CA HIS A 704 -7.67 -10.37 37.81
C HIS A 704 -7.76 -9.51 39.09
N ASN A 705 -8.90 -9.56 39.79
CA ASN A 705 -9.09 -8.85 41.07
C ASN A 705 -8.18 -9.38 42.19
N GLU A 706 -7.87 -10.68 42.20
CA GLU A 706 -6.92 -11.27 43.16
C GLU A 706 -5.49 -10.87 42.83
N ILE A 707 -5.12 -10.79 41.56
CA ILE A 707 -3.80 -10.34 41.11
C ILE A 707 -3.56 -8.88 41.55
N ILE A 708 -4.56 -8.01 41.40
CA ILE A 708 -4.51 -6.62 41.91
C ILE A 708 -4.29 -6.60 43.43
N ALA A 709 -5.02 -7.43 44.19
CA ALA A 709 -4.86 -7.51 45.63
C ALA A 709 -3.47 -8.05 46.05
N ILE A 710 -2.93 -9.02 45.31
CA ILE A 710 -1.57 -9.55 45.52
C ILE A 710 -0.52 -8.47 45.22
N ARG A 711 -0.71 -7.70 44.13
CA ARG A 711 0.14 -6.55 43.80
C ARG A 711 0.14 -5.52 44.92
N ASP A 712 -1.01 -5.10 45.42
CA ASP A 712 -1.10 -4.15 46.54
C ASP A 712 -0.41 -4.69 47.80
N TRP A 713 -0.62 -5.97 48.10
CA TRP A 713 0.00 -6.64 49.23
C TRP A 713 1.54 -6.62 49.14
N LEU A 714 2.08 -6.84 47.94
CA LEU A 714 3.52 -6.80 47.66
C LEU A 714 4.08 -5.38 47.63
N ASP A 715 3.34 -4.39 47.12
CA ASP A 715 3.79 -3.01 47.07
C ASP A 715 3.86 -2.37 48.48
N GLU A 716 2.99 -2.81 49.39
CA GLU A 716 2.87 -2.32 50.77
C GLU A 716 3.62 -3.18 51.80
N TRP A 717 4.12 -4.35 51.40
CA TRP A 717 4.64 -5.40 52.30
C TRP A 717 3.74 -5.66 53.50
N SER A 718 2.45 -5.89 53.23
CA SER A 718 1.48 -6.14 54.29
C SER A 718 1.89 -7.34 55.15
N GLN A 719 1.59 -7.26 56.45
CA GLN A 719 1.81 -8.35 57.40
C GLN A 719 0.62 -9.32 57.47
N ASP A 720 -0.48 -9.01 56.78
CA ASP A 720 -1.65 -9.87 56.68
C ASP A 720 -1.35 -11.08 55.76
N PRO A 721 -2.13 -12.17 55.83
CA PRO A 721 -1.98 -13.29 54.89
C PRO A 721 -2.16 -12.84 53.44
N MET A 722 -1.27 -13.29 52.54
CA MET A 722 -1.34 -12.95 51.12
C MET A 722 -2.71 -13.32 50.53
N PRO A 723 -3.41 -12.36 49.89
CA PRO A 723 -4.73 -12.59 49.30
C PRO A 723 -4.66 -13.44 48.03
N GLY A 724 -5.82 -13.95 47.60
CA GLY A 724 -5.96 -14.70 46.35
C GLY A 724 -5.62 -16.19 46.42
N GLY A 725 -6.09 -16.92 45.41
CA GLY A 725 -5.80 -18.33 45.20
C GLY A 725 -4.41 -18.57 44.62
N VAL A 726 -3.93 -19.82 44.72
CA VAL A 726 -2.60 -20.22 44.23
C VAL A 726 -2.41 -20.02 42.71
N HIS A 727 -3.48 -20.07 41.91
CA HIS A 727 -3.42 -19.74 40.48
C HIS A 727 -3.14 -18.25 40.24
N SER A 728 -3.79 -17.37 41.00
CA SER A 728 -3.54 -15.92 40.95
C SER A 728 -2.15 -15.55 41.44
N VAL A 729 -1.63 -16.26 42.45
CA VAL A 729 -0.23 -16.12 42.91
C VAL A 729 0.76 -16.60 41.85
N ALA A 730 0.45 -17.71 41.17
CA ALA A 730 1.27 -18.24 40.08
C ALA A 730 1.33 -17.27 38.89
N GLU A 731 0.19 -16.70 38.49
CA GLU A 731 0.15 -15.68 37.45
C GLU A 731 0.85 -14.38 37.88
N ALA A 732 0.70 -13.95 39.13
CA ALA A 732 1.42 -12.80 39.67
C ALA A 732 2.94 -13.01 39.62
N LEU A 733 3.44 -14.22 39.87
CA LEU A 733 4.87 -14.54 39.70
C LEU A 733 5.32 -14.40 38.25
N LEU A 734 4.54 -14.92 37.31
CA LEU A 734 4.84 -14.77 35.87
C LEU A 734 4.84 -13.29 35.46
N LEU A 735 3.83 -12.54 35.88
CA LEU A 735 3.72 -11.10 35.60
C LEU A 735 4.89 -10.30 36.18
N LEU A 736 5.33 -10.61 37.39
CA LEU A 736 6.48 -9.95 38.01
C LEU A 736 7.74 -10.17 37.18
N LEU A 737 8.02 -11.42 36.77
CA LEU A 737 9.18 -11.78 35.96
C LEU A 737 9.12 -11.20 34.53
N GLU A 738 7.91 -11.07 33.97
CA GLU A 738 7.71 -10.52 32.62
C GLU A 738 7.74 -8.99 32.58
N SER A 739 7.43 -8.33 33.70
CA SER A 739 7.37 -6.87 33.79
C SER A 739 8.74 -6.18 33.88
N THR A 740 9.83 -6.94 34.07
CA THR A 740 11.17 -6.34 34.18
C THR A 740 11.66 -5.83 32.82
N ALA A 741 12.33 -4.66 32.80
CA ALA A 741 12.87 -4.07 31.55
C ALA A 741 13.84 -5.02 30.81
N GLU A 742 14.57 -5.84 31.57
CA GLU A 742 15.45 -6.87 31.06
C GLU A 742 15.10 -8.22 31.70
N PRO A 743 14.87 -9.28 30.91
CA PRO A 743 14.48 -10.59 31.42
C PRO A 743 15.58 -11.25 32.25
N LEU A 744 15.21 -12.26 33.04
CA LEU A 744 16.13 -13.00 33.92
C LEU A 744 17.41 -13.48 33.21
N ILE A 745 17.27 -13.96 31.97
CA ILE A 745 18.39 -14.13 31.04
C ILE A 745 18.41 -12.89 30.12
N PRO A 746 19.44 -12.04 30.19
CA PRO A 746 19.59 -10.87 29.33
C PRO A 746 19.44 -11.15 27.82
N TYR A 747 18.79 -10.23 27.09
CA TYR A 747 18.51 -10.41 25.65
C TYR A 747 19.76 -10.67 24.80
N ASN A 748 20.90 -10.07 25.16
CA ASN A 748 22.18 -10.28 24.47
C ASN A 748 22.71 -11.72 24.58
N LEU A 749 22.25 -12.50 25.56
CA LEU A 749 22.63 -13.90 25.76
C LEU A 749 21.63 -14.89 25.14
N HIS A 750 20.48 -14.45 24.61
CA HIS A 750 19.44 -15.36 24.09
C HIS A 750 19.93 -16.23 22.92
N ASN A 751 20.57 -15.63 21.92
CA ASN A 751 21.11 -16.39 20.78
C ASN A 751 22.21 -17.37 21.21
N VAL A 752 23.00 -16.99 22.21
CA VAL A 752 24.05 -17.85 22.78
C VAL A 752 23.41 -19.03 23.51
N CYS A 753 22.35 -18.79 24.29
CA CYS A 753 21.57 -19.84 24.95
C CYS A 753 20.99 -20.82 23.93
N LEU A 754 20.40 -20.34 22.83
CA LEU A 754 19.85 -21.19 21.77
C LEU A 754 20.93 -22.05 21.10
N SER A 755 22.12 -21.48 20.84
CA SER A 755 23.24 -22.23 20.27
C SER A 755 23.84 -23.27 21.24
N ALA A 756 23.73 -23.01 22.54
CA ALA A 756 24.22 -23.87 23.61
C ALA A 756 23.17 -24.87 24.12
N ALA A 757 21.92 -24.79 23.66
CA ALA A 757 20.78 -25.49 24.27
C ALA A 757 20.95 -27.01 24.34
N THR A 758 21.69 -27.61 23.40
CA THR A 758 21.98 -29.04 23.35
C THR A 758 23.23 -29.43 24.16
N ASN A 759 23.91 -28.49 24.80
CA ASN A 759 25.14 -28.70 25.55
C ASN A 759 25.07 -28.08 26.95
N TYR A 760 24.76 -28.91 27.95
CA TYR A 760 24.72 -28.52 29.36
C TYR A 760 25.93 -27.72 29.85
N LEU A 761 27.16 -28.04 29.43
CA LEU A 761 28.35 -27.36 29.96
C LEU A 761 28.37 -25.90 29.50
N GLN A 762 27.95 -25.66 28.25
CA GLN A 762 27.79 -24.33 27.71
C GLN A 762 26.60 -23.61 28.36
N CYS A 763 25.47 -24.27 28.56
CA CYS A 763 24.34 -23.71 29.33
C CYS A 763 24.75 -23.30 30.75
N LYS A 764 25.45 -24.18 31.49
CA LYS A 764 25.95 -23.92 32.84
C LYS A 764 26.95 -22.76 32.84
N GLN A 765 27.85 -22.70 31.87
CA GLN A 765 28.77 -21.57 31.70
C GLN A 765 28.03 -20.26 31.48
N ILE A 766 26.97 -20.25 30.66
CA ILE A 766 26.13 -19.07 30.43
C ILE A 766 25.42 -18.64 31.72
N VAL A 767 24.84 -19.58 32.48
CA VAL A 767 24.21 -19.27 33.79
C VAL A 767 25.24 -18.71 34.78
N MET A 768 26.47 -19.22 34.78
CA MET A 768 27.55 -18.69 35.63
C MET A 768 28.05 -17.30 35.19
N GLN A 769 27.86 -16.94 33.92
CA GLN A 769 28.17 -15.62 33.36
C GLN A 769 27.06 -14.58 33.62
N LEU A 770 25.89 -14.99 34.11
CA LEU A 770 24.84 -14.05 34.51
C LEU A 770 25.30 -13.17 35.69
N PRO A 771 24.81 -11.91 35.76
CA PRO A 771 24.96 -11.07 36.95
C PRO A 771 24.53 -11.81 38.22
N GLU A 772 25.20 -11.57 39.34
CA GLU A 772 25.04 -12.35 40.58
C GLU A 772 23.58 -12.46 41.04
N THR A 773 22.84 -11.35 41.04
CA THR A 773 21.42 -11.31 41.41
C THR A 773 20.57 -12.18 40.47
N ARG A 774 20.73 -12.02 39.16
CA ARG A 774 19.98 -12.78 38.14
C ARG A 774 20.31 -14.27 38.18
N ARG A 775 21.58 -14.61 38.39
CA ARG A 775 22.02 -16.00 38.59
C ARG A 775 21.33 -16.62 39.79
N THR A 776 21.27 -15.90 40.91
CA THR A 776 20.64 -16.39 42.14
C THR A 776 19.14 -16.58 41.98
N VAL A 777 18.44 -15.62 41.36
CA VAL A 777 17.01 -15.72 41.04
C VAL A 777 16.73 -16.88 40.07
N PHE A 778 17.57 -17.06 39.05
CA PHE A 778 17.46 -18.18 38.10
C PHE A 778 17.59 -19.53 38.78
N LEU A 779 18.59 -19.71 39.63
CA LEU A 779 18.76 -20.94 40.39
C LEU A 779 17.60 -21.16 41.37
N TYR A 780 17.13 -20.11 42.04
CA TYR A 780 16.01 -20.20 42.98
C TYR A 780 14.71 -20.65 42.30
N ILE A 781 14.34 -20.03 41.17
CA ILE A 781 13.16 -20.43 40.39
C ILE A 781 13.33 -21.85 39.84
N SER A 782 14.53 -22.19 39.35
CA SER A 782 14.82 -23.55 38.86
C SER A 782 14.61 -24.61 39.93
N SER A 783 15.07 -24.36 41.16
CA SER A 783 14.86 -25.26 42.30
C SER A 783 13.39 -25.38 42.69
N PHE A 784 12.62 -24.28 42.63
CA PHE A 784 11.18 -24.34 42.87
C PHE A 784 10.42 -25.13 41.79
N LEU A 785 10.76 -24.93 40.51
CA LEU A 785 10.18 -25.70 39.40
C LEU A 785 10.55 -27.19 39.50
N GLN A 786 11.77 -27.51 39.93
CA GLN A 786 12.19 -28.89 40.23
C GLN A 786 11.32 -29.51 41.32
N GLU A 787 11.01 -28.77 42.39
CA GLU A 787 10.11 -29.28 43.43
C GLU A 787 8.68 -29.49 42.90
N LEU A 788 8.15 -28.59 42.07
CA LEU A 788 6.83 -28.77 41.46
C LEU A 788 6.71 -30.08 40.68
N LEU A 789 7.78 -30.49 40.00
CA LEU A 789 7.86 -31.75 39.26
C LEU A 789 7.88 -32.98 40.19
N ASN A 790 8.32 -32.83 41.44
CA ASN A 790 8.22 -33.89 42.45
C ASN A 790 6.76 -34.18 42.85
N HIS A 791 5.82 -33.30 42.49
CA HIS A 791 4.38 -33.40 42.83
C HIS A 791 3.46 -33.59 41.62
N THR A 792 3.99 -33.98 40.45
CA THR A 792 3.24 -34.15 39.21
C THR A 792 2.00 -35.06 39.30
N GLN A 793 2.01 -36.08 40.17
CA GLN A 793 0.82 -36.93 40.38
C GLN A 793 -0.36 -36.19 41.01
N ASP A 794 -0.07 -35.18 41.82
CA ASP A 794 -1.08 -34.39 42.54
C ASP A 794 -1.48 -33.14 41.75
N ASN A 795 -0.54 -32.51 41.03
CA ASN A 795 -0.76 -31.22 40.35
C ASN A 795 -1.10 -31.31 38.86
N GLU A 796 -1.23 -32.53 38.30
CA GLU A 796 -1.76 -32.80 36.96
C GLU A 796 -1.11 -32.00 35.80
N LEU A 797 0.11 -31.47 35.97
CA LEU A 797 0.84 -30.76 34.90
C LEU A 797 0.90 -31.63 33.64
N ASP A 798 0.49 -31.07 32.50
CA ASP A 798 0.08 -31.87 31.33
C ASP A 798 1.21 -32.70 30.69
N ALA A 799 0.83 -33.71 29.92
CA ALA A 799 1.75 -34.61 29.22
C ALA A 799 2.78 -33.87 28.34
N LYS A 800 2.45 -32.68 27.86
CA LYS A 800 3.32 -31.87 27.02
C LYS A 800 4.38 -31.14 27.86
N THR A 801 3.99 -30.56 28.98
CA THR A 801 4.90 -29.91 29.94
C THR A 801 5.85 -30.93 30.54
N LEU A 802 5.37 -32.15 30.83
CA LEU A 802 6.23 -33.27 31.24
C LEU A 802 7.19 -33.72 30.14
N ALA A 803 6.71 -33.83 28.89
CA ALA A 803 7.57 -34.14 27.76
C ALA A 803 8.65 -33.08 27.54
N ASP A 804 8.31 -31.78 27.57
CA ASP A 804 9.26 -30.67 27.39
C ASP A 804 10.27 -30.59 28.53
N THR A 805 9.83 -30.87 29.76
CA THR A 805 10.72 -31.00 30.93
C THR A 805 11.67 -32.18 30.76
N CYS A 806 11.18 -33.34 30.32
CA CYS A 806 12.02 -34.51 30.07
C CYS A 806 12.98 -34.25 28.90
N TRP A 807 12.57 -33.48 27.89
CA TRP A 807 13.47 -33.06 26.81
C TRP A 807 14.58 -32.17 27.37
N ALA A 808 14.26 -31.18 28.20
CA ALA A 808 15.24 -30.36 28.87
C ALA A 808 16.23 -31.22 29.67
N LEU A 809 15.74 -32.14 30.51
CA LEU A 809 16.58 -33.07 31.28
C LEU A 809 17.44 -33.96 30.38
N SER A 810 16.92 -34.41 29.24
CA SER A 810 17.69 -35.20 28.28
C SER A 810 18.88 -34.41 27.72
N TYR A 811 18.72 -33.11 27.46
CA TYR A 811 19.82 -32.24 27.03
C TYR A 811 20.79 -31.91 28.16
N LEU A 812 20.30 -31.81 29.41
CA LEU A 812 21.17 -31.61 30.58
C LEU A 812 22.03 -32.84 30.86
N THR A 813 21.51 -34.05 30.60
CA THR A 813 22.18 -35.34 30.83
C THR A 813 23.03 -35.81 29.66
N ASP A 814 22.97 -35.15 28.50
CA ASP A 814 23.81 -35.47 27.33
C ASP A 814 25.24 -34.86 27.48
N GLY A 815 26.22 -35.71 27.85
CA GLY A 815 27.64 -35.37 27.90
C GLY A 815 28.39 -35.96 29.11
N SER A 816 29.33 -35.20 29.69
CA SER A 816 30.24 -35.71 30.73
C SER A 816 29.55 -36.11 32.05
N ASN A 817 30.19 -36.99 32.81
CA ASN A 817 29.70 -37.48 34.11
C ASN A 817 29.35 -36.34 35.09
N ASP A 818 30.08 -35.22 35.08
CA ASP A 818 29.76 -34.05 35.93
C ASP A 818 28.35 -33.47 35.66
N LYS A 819 27.88 -33.56 34.41
CA LYS A 819 26.56 -33.06 34.00
C LYS A 819 25.46 -33.98 34.53
N ILE A 820 25.68 -35.28 34.35
CA ILE A 820 24.81 -36.34 34.86
C ILE A 820 24.72 -36.20 36.39
N GLN A 821 25.86 -36.02 37.06
CA GLN A 821 25.95 -35.87 38.51
C GLN A 821 25.12 -34.69 39.04
N ALA A 822 25.19 -33.55 38.38
CA ALA A 822 24.42 -32.37 38.77
C ALA A 822 22.90 -32.59 38.66
N VAL A 823 22.45 -33.42 37.72
CA VAL A 823 21.03 -33.81 37.62
C VAL A 823 20.68 -34.82 38.71
N LEU A 824 21.56 -35.76 39.04
CA LEU A 824 21.33 -36.74 40.10
C LEU A 824 21.21 -36.09 41.49
N GLU A 825 22.01 -35.06 41.76
CA GLU A 825 21.98 -34.31 43.03
C GLU A 825 20.63 -33.63 43.30
N THR A 826 19.77 -33.47 42.27
CA THR A 826 18.40 -32.95 42.45
C THR A 826 17.43 -33.97 43.03
N GLY A 827 17.80 -35.25 43.08
CA GLY A 827 16.93 -36.34 43.58
C GLY A 827 15.86 -36.80 42.57
N ILE A 828 15.95 -36.38 41.31
CA ILE A 828 14.90 -36.60 40.29
C ILE A 828 14.80 -38.04 39.74
N ILE A 829 15.78 -38.91 40.03
CA ILE A 829 15.89 -40.25 39.42
C ILE A 829 14.68 -41.16 39.69
N PRO A 830 14.17 -41.31 40.94
CA PRO A 830 12.99 -42.12 41.19
C PRO A 830 11.77 -41.66 40.39
N ARG A 831 11.62 -40.34 40.22
CA ARG A 831 10.52 -39.75 39.47
C ARG A 831 10.67 -39.98 37.96
N LEU A 832 11.87 -39.83 37.41
CA LEU A 832 12.15 -40.14 36.00
C LEU A 832 11.87 -41.61 35.67
N VAL A 833 12.26 -42.53 36.57
CA VAL A 833 11.96 -43.96 36.42
C VAL A 833 10.47 -44.22 36.50
N GLU A 834 9.75 -43.57 37.41
CA GLU A 834 8.30 -43.69 37.53
C GLU A 834 7.58 -43.17 36.26
N ILE A 835 8.05 -42.09 35.66
CA ILE A 835 7.51 -41.55 34.40
C ILE A 835 7.59 -42.58 33.26
N LEU A 836 8.56 -43.51 33.27
CA LEU A 836 8.63 -44.60 32.28
C LEU A 836 7.44 -45.58 32.35
N THR A 837 6.61 -45.53 33.39
CA THR A 837 5.37 -46.31 33.50
C THR A 837 4.21 -45.72 32.70
N LEU A 838 4.28 -44.43 32.36
CA LEU A 838 3.19 -43.73 31.69
C LEU A 838 3.12 -44.23 30.25
N GLN A 839 2.03 -44.87 29.83
CA GLN A 839 1.88 -45.47 28.49
C GLN A 839 1.74 -44.44 27.34
N GLU A 840 2.18 -43.20 27.57
CA GLU A 840 2.07 -42.09 26.63
C GLU A 840 3.36 -41.87 25.86
N GLY A 841 3.33 -42.20 24.57
CA GLY A 841 4.53 -42.17 23.73
C GLY A 841 5.21 -40.79 23.58
N ILE A 842 4.50 -39.69 23.85
CA ILE A 842 5.06 -38.32 23.79
C ILE A 842 5.97 -38.02 24.99
N ILE A 843 5.67 -38.60 26.17
CA ILE A 843 6.45 -38.47 27.40
C ILE A 843 7.56 -39.54 27.43
N LEU A 844 7.23 -40.77 27.03
CA LEU A 844 8.15 -41.90 27.10
C LEU A 844 9.43 -41.68 26.31
N THR A 845 9.36 -41.04 25.14
CA THR A 845 10.53 -40.82 24.29
C THR A 845 11.60 -39.97 24.99
N PRO A 846 11.31 -38.74 25.47
CA PRO A 846 12.30 -37.93 26.18
C PRO A 846 12.69 -38.47 27.56
N ALA A 847 11.75 -39.09 28.29
CA ALA A 847 12.06 -39.69 29.59
C ALA A 847 13.05 -40.86 29.45
N LEU A 848 12.81 -41.75 28.49
CA LEU A 848 13.69 -42.88 28.18
C LEU A 848 15.05 -42.41 27.68
N ARG A 849 15.08 -41.33 26.87
CA ARG A 849 16.33 -40.71 26.43
C ARG A 849 17.14 -40.16 27.59
N THR A 850 16.49 -39.50 28.54
CA THR A 850 17.14 -38.97 29.76
C THR A 850 17.74 -40.09 30.60
N VAL A 851 16.96 -41.14 30.87
CA VAL A 851 17.44 -42.32 31.63
C VAL A 851 18.60 -43.00 30.89
N GLY A 852 18.47 -43.16 29.57
CA GLY A 852 19.50 -43.74 28.73
C GLY A 852 20.81 -42.93 28.74
N ASN A 853 20.73 -41.60 28.74
CA ASN A 853 21.91 -40.74 28.89
C ASN A 853 22.56 -40.90 30.27
N ILE A 854 21.77 -40.97 31.35
CA ILE A 854 22.31 -41.15 32.72
C ILE A 854 23.12 -42.45 32.85
N VAL A 855 22.63 -43.55 32.27
CA VAL A 855 23.31 -44.85 32.34
C VAL A 855 24.51 -44.98 31.38
N THR A 856 24.86 -43.92 30.63
CA THR A 856 26.16 -43.83 29.93
C THR A 856 27.27 -43.26 30.81
N GLY A 857 26.91 -42.79 32.02
CA GLY A 857 27.84 -42.24 33.00
C GLY A 857 28.69 -43.29 33.71
N ASP A 858 29.22 -42.96 34.88
CA ASP A 858 29.98 -43.92 35.69
C ASP A 858 29.09 -44.94 36.42
N ASP A 859 29.75 -45.89 37.09
CA ASP A 859 29.09 -46.96 37.85
C ASP A 859 28.11 -46.41 38.89
N ALA A 860 28.45 -45.33 39.59
CA ALA A 860 27.58 -44.77 40.64
C ALA A 860 26.30 -44.15 40.03
N GLN A 861 26.42 -43.51 38.87
CA GLN A 861 25.30 -42.92 38.14
C GLN A 861 24.37 -43.99 37.58
N THR A 862 24.95 -45.08 37.06
CA THR A 862 24.19 -46.25 36.60
C THR A 862 23.49 -46.96 37.75
N ASP A 863 24.17 -47.13 38.89
CA ASP A 863 23.60 -47.72 40.10
C ASP A 863 22.42 -46.92 40.65
N ALA A 864 22.44 -45.58 40.54
CA ALA A 864 21.32 -44.74 40.96
C ALA A 864 20.02 -45.07 40.20
N VAL A 865 20.10 -45.34 38.89
CA VAL A 865 18.94 -45.73 38.06
C VAL A 865 18.47 -47.15 38.42
N ILE A 866 19.41 -48.07 38.68
CA ILE A 866 19.10 -49.45 39.08
C ILE A 866 18.39 -49.46 40.44
N LEU A 867 18.91 -48.73 41.43
CA LEU A 867 18.34 -48.63 42.78
C LEU A 867 16.94 -47.99 42.79
N ALA A 868 16.67 -47.10 41.83
CA ALA A 868 15.35 -46.52 41.62
C ALA A 868 14.35 -47.46 40.93
N GLY A 869 14.74 -48.69 40.57
CA GLY A 869 13.87 -49.69 39.94
C GLY A 869 13.80 -49.60 38.41
N GLY A 870 14.74 -48.92 37.76
CA GLY A 870 14.75 -48.68 36.30
C GLY A 870 14.69 -49.94 35.45
N LEU A 871 15.34 -51.02 35.88
CA LEU A 871 15.44 -52.27 35.12
C LEU A 871 14.07 -52.93 34.83
N SER A 872 13.18 -52.94 35.82
CA SER A 872 11.83 -53.52 35.65
C SER A 872 11.02 -52.81 34.56
N HIS A 873 11.13 -51.48 34.50
CA HIS A 873 10.46 -50.63 33.53
C HIS A 873 11.08 -50.75 32.13
N LEU A 874 12.41 -50.75 32.04
CA LEU A 874 13.11 -50.99 30.76
C LEU A 874 12.74 -52.34 30.16
N GLY A 875 12.56 -53.37 30.99
CA GLY A 875 12.08 -54.69 30.54
C GLY A 875 10.68 -54.67 29.93
N ALA A 876 9.75 -53.91 30.51
CA ALA A 876 8.43 -53.72 29.92
C ALA A 876 8.51 -52.98 28.57
N LEU A 877 9.41 -52.01 28.44
CA LEU A 877 9.60 -51.21 27.23
C LEU A 877 10.23 -51.99 26.06
N LEU A 878 10.98 -53.06 26.32
CA LEU A 878 11.48 -53.96 25.27
C LEU A 878 10.37 -54.67 24.49
N ARG A 879 9.17 -54.80 25.07
CA ARG A 879 7.99 -55.40 24.44
C ARG A 879 6.96 -54.34 24.01
N TYR A 880 7.37 -53.08 23.95
CA TYR A 880 6.45 -51.99 23.63
C TYR A 880 6.04 -52.01 22.14
N HIS A 881 4.81 -51.58 21.85
CA HIS A 881 4.27 -51.63 20.49
C HIS A 881 4.94 -50.66 19.50
N ARG A 882 5.69 -49.65 19.99
CA ARG A 882 6.46 -48.71 19.15
C ARG A 882 7.92 -49.12 19.07
N VAL A 883 8.37 -49.47 17.86
CA VAL A 883 9.76 -49.84 17.55
C VAL A 883 10.82 -48.84 18.02
N ASN A 884 10.58 -47.53 17.93
CA ASN A 884 11.56 -46.54 18.40
C ASN A 884 11.80 -46.62 19.92
N ILE A 885 10.77 -46.94 20.71
CA ILE A 885 10.88 -47.09 22.17
C ILE A 885 11.63 -48.38 22.51
N VAL A 886 11.33 -49.47 21.82
CA VAL A 886 12.06 -50.75 21.95
C VAL A 886 13.55 -50.55 21.67
N LYS A 887 13.89 -49.81 20.61
CA LYS A 887 15.27 -49.48 20.26
C LYS A 887 15.99 -48.69 21.36
N GLU A 888 15.38 -47.61 21.87
CA GLU A 888 15.99 -46.80 22.94
C GLU A 888 16.10 -47.57 24.27
N ALA A 889 15.14 -48.45 24.58
CA ALA A 889 15.20 -49.30 25.77
C ALA A 889 16.34 -50.33 25.66
N ALA A 890 16.51 -50.96 24.50
CA ALA A 890 17.62 -51.85 24.23
C ALA A 890 18.98 -51.13 24.30
N TRP A 891 19.05 -49.88 23.81
CA TRP A 891 20.25 -49.03 23.93
C TRP A 891 20.56 -48.67 25.39
N ALA A 892 19.56 -48.28 26.19
CA ALA A 892 19.79 -48.00 27.61
C ALA A 892 20.30 -49.25 28.37
N ILE A 893 19.71 -50.42 28.10
CA ILE A 893 20.16 -51.69 28.68
C ILE A 893 21.57 -52.06 28.24
N SER A 894 21.95 -51.78 26.98
CA SER A 894 23.30 -52.07 26.49
C SER A 894 24.38 -51.26 27.22
N ASN A 895 24.08 -50.01 27.57
CA ASN A 895 24.98 -49.18 28.39
C ASN A 895 25.07 -49.67 29.83
N ILE A 896 23.95 -50.10 30.44
CA ILE A 896 23.98 -50.71 31.78
C ILE A 896 24.82 -52.00 31.76
N MET A 897 24.70 -52.81 30.71
CA MET A 897 25.50 -54.04 30.54
C MET A 897 26.99 -53.77 30.22
N ALA A 898 27.36 -52.54 29.83
CA ALA A 898 28.75 -52.15 29.61
C ALA A 898 29.51 -51.86 30.92
N GLY A 899 28.78 -51.70 32.02
CA GLY A 899 29.34 -51.43 33.34
C GLY A 899 29.89 -52.67 34.04
N ASN A 900 29.90 -52.65 35.36
CA ASN A 900 30.57 -53.67 36.16
C ASN A 900 29.76 -55.00 36.28
N PRO A 901 30.39 -56.11 36.71
CA PRO A 901 29.71 -57.39 36.84
C PRO A 901 28.45 -57.39 37.72
N ASN A 902 28.37 -56.53 38.75
CA ASN A 902 27.18 -56.47 39.61
C ASN A 902 26.00 -55.85 38.86
N GLN A 903 26.24 -54.83 38.02
CA GLN A 903 25.20 -54.23 37.18
C GLN A 903 24.68 -55.22 36.14
N ILE A 904 25.58 -56.02 35.54
CA ILE A 904 25.20 -57.13 34.67
C ILE A 904 24.33 -58.15 35.44
N GLN A 905 24.73 -58.54 36.65
CA GLN A 905 23.95 -59.48 37.48
C GLN A 905 22.56 -58.91 37.81
N ASN A 906 22.45 -57.62 38.14
CA ASN A 906 21.17 -56.97 38.38
C ASN A 906 20.23 -57.03 37.16
N VAL A 907 20.77 -56.88 35.94
CA VAL A 907 19.99 -57.02 34.69
C VAL A 907 19.50 -58.45 34.50
N ILE A 908 20.31 -59.45 34.84
CA ILE A 908 19.93 -60.87 34.80
C ILE A 908 18.86 -61.18 35.85
N ASP A 909 19.04 -60.73 37.08
CA ASP A 909 18.12 -60.95 38.20
C ASP A 909 16.77 -60.26 37.97
N ALA A 910 16.76 -59.14 37.25
CA ALA A 910 15.55 -58.47 36.77
C ALA A 910 14.84 -59.22 35.63
N GLY A 911 15.39 -60.35 35.15
CA GLY A 911 14.77 -61.19 34.12
C GLY A 911 14.79 -60.59 32.71
N LEU A 912 15.77 -59.73 32.40
CA LEU A 912 15.82 -58.99 31.14
C LEU A 912 16.44 -59.76 29.97
N LEU A 913 17.10 -60.91 30.20
CA LEU A 913 17.70 -61.71 29.13
C LEU A 913 16.66 -62.23 28.12
N PRO A 914 15.53 -62.86 28.51
CA PRO A 914 14.57 -63.36 27.53
C PRO A 914 13.93 -62.26 26.67
N PRO A 915 13.46 -61.12 27.20
CA PRO A 915 12.97 -60.00 26.37
C PRO A 915 14.04 -59.45 25.42
N LEU A 916 15.30 -59.38 25.84
CA LEU A 916 16.39 -58.88 25.00
C LEU A 916 16.71 -59.85 23.85
N ILE A 917 16.68 -61.16 24.11
CA ILE A 917 16.82 -62.21 23.10
C ILE A 917 15.62 -62.20 22.13
N GLU A 918 14.41 -61.92 22.62
CA GLU A 918 13.22 -61.75 21.79
C GLU A 918 13.37 -60.56 20.82
N VAL A 919 13.91 -59.42 21.29
CA VAL A 919 14.25 -58.27 20.44
C VAL A 919 15.35 -58.61 19.44
N LEU A 920 16.36 -59.39 19.85
CA LEU A 920 17.41 -59.88 18.95
C LEU A 920 16.83 -60.76 17.82
N GLN A 921 15.83 -61.58 18.13
CA GLN A 921 15.23 -62.52 17.18
C GLN A 921 14.17 -61.88 16.27
N PHE A 922 13.30 -61.03 16.82
CA PHE A 922 12.09 -60.55 16.14
C PHE A 922 11.99 -59.02 16.02
N GLY A 923 12.90 -58.28 16.65
CA GLY A 923 12.91 -56.82 16.60
C GLY A 923 13.20 -56.29 15.20
N ASP A 924 12.90 -55.02 14.97
CA ASP A 924 13.35 -54.35 13.76
C ASP A 924 14.89 -54.24 13.76
N TYR A 925 15.46 -54.07 12.57
CA TYR A 925 16.92 -54.08 12.39
C TYR A 925 17.66 -53.10 13.30
N LYS A 926 17.10 -51.92 13.64
CA LYS A 926 17.75 -50.98 14.55
C LYS A 926 17.74 -51.50 15.99
N SER A 927 16.62 -52.04 16.45
CA SER A 927 16.50 -52.63 17.79
C SER A 927 17.39 -53.88 17.94
N GLN A 928 17.50 -54.70 16.88
CA GLN A 928 18.40 -55.86 16.86
C GLN A 928 19.87 -55.48 17.07
N LYS A 929 20.31 -54.34 16.51
CA LYS A 929 21.69 -53.84 16.71
C LYS A 929 21.96 -53.50 18.18
N GLU A 930 21.07 -52.77 18.82
CA GLU A 930 21.23 -52.38 20.22
C GLU A 930 21.17 -53.61 21.15
N ALA A 931 20.28 -54.57 20.84
CA ALA A 931 20.25 -55.86 21.53
C ALA A 931 21.55 -56.64 21.35
N ALA A 932 22.13 -56.68 20.15
CA ALA A 932 23.42 -57.32 19.90
C ALA A 932 24.55 -56.66 20.70
N TRP A 933 24.59 -55.32 20.78
CA TRP A 933 25.53 -54.58 21.63
C TRP A 933 25.37 -54.94 23.10
N ALA A 934 24.13 -55.02 23.60
CA ALA A 934 23.86 -55.44 24.97
C ALA A 934 24.42 -56.85 25.26
N ILE A 935 24.14 -57.82 24.37
CA ILE A 935 24.69 -59.18 24.49
C ILE A 935 26.22 -59.16 24.49
N THR A 936 26.86 -58.43 23.56
CA THR A 936 28.32 -58.37 23.48
C THR A 936 28.94 -57.69 24.70
N ASN A 937 28.33 -56.63 25.23
CA ASN A 937 28.78 -55.97 26.46
C ASN A 937 28.72 -56.92 27.66
N LEU A 938 27.62 -57.69 27.79
CA LEU A 938 27.52 -58.76 28.79
C LEU A 938 28.66 -59.79 28.63
N THR A 939 28.95 -60.23 27.41
CA THR A 939 30.03 -61.22 27.20
C THR A 939 31.43 -60.66 27.48
N THR A 940 31.60 -59.35 27.36
CA THR A 940 32.90 -58.67 27.54
C THR A 940 33.17 -58.39 29.02
N GLY A 941 32.18 -57.83 29.74
CA GLY A 941 32.30 -57.47 31.17
C GLY A 941 31.83 -58.54 32.14
N GLY A 942 31.13 -59.57 31.66
CA GLY A 942 30.48 -60.59 32.50
C GLY A 942 31.40 -61.69 33.02
N THR A 943 30.95 -62.36 34.08
CA THR A 943 31.62 -63.55 34.62
C THR A 943 31.26 -64.80 33.82
N ILE A 944 32.04 -65.87 33.94
CA ILE A 944 31.74 -67.15 33.28
C ILE A 944 30.33 -67.67 33.65
N GLN A 945 29.85 -67.37 34.86
CA GLN A 945 28.49 -67.72 35.29
C GLN A 945 27.43 -66.93 34.50
N HIS A 946 27.63 -65.62 34.29
CA HIS A 946 26.73 -64.82 33.44
C HIS A 946 26.67 -65.37 32.02
N LEU A 947 27.82 -65.73 31.44
CA LEU A 947 27.89 -66.30 30.09
C LEU A 947 27.19 -67.66 30.02
N SER A 948 27.33 -68.49 31.06
CA SER A 948 26.61 -69.77 31.14
C SER A 948 25.09 -69.57 31.21
N GLN A 949 24.61 -68.57 31.97
CA GLN A 949 23.19 -68.20 32.01
C GLN A 949 22.69 -67.65 30.67
N LEU A 950 23.50 -66.82 30.00
CA LEU A 950 23.20 -66.28 28.69
C LEU A 950 23.04 -67.37 27.61
N VAL A 951 23.98 -68.34 27.57
CA VAL A 951 23.88 -69.50 26.66
C VAL A 951 22.68 -70.37 27.03
N GLY A 952 22.45 -70.62 28.32
CA GLY A 952 21.29 -71.35 28.82
C GLY A 952 19.95 -70.68 28.49
N ALA A 953 19.93 -69.36 28.31
CA ALA A 953 18.76 -68.59 27.89
C ALA A 953 18.48 -68.66 26.38
N GLY A 954 19.34 -69.33 25.60
CA GLY A 954 19.11 -69.58 24.17
C GLY A 954 19.55 -68.46 23.23
N VAL A 955 20.57 -67.68 23.59
CA VAL A 955 21.04 -66.54 22.76
C VAL A 955 21.68 -66.97 21.43
N LEU A 956 22.25 -68.17 21.34
CA LEU A 956 23.15 -68.53 20.23
C LEU A 956 22.47 -68.48 18.85
N PRO A 957 21.29 -69.08 18.62
CA PRO A 957 20.64 -68.99 17.31
C PRO A 957 20.30 -67.56 16.84
N PRO A 958 19.61 -66.71 17.63
CA PRO A 958 19.31 -65.35 17.19
C PRO A 958 20.56 -64.48 17.05
N PHE A 959 21.61 -64.73 17.84
CA PHE A 959 22.87 -64.00 17.73
C PHE A 959 23.66 -64.39 16.47
N CYS A 960 23.77 -65.70 16.17
CA CYS A 960 24.39 -66.18 14.93
C CYS A 960 23.63 -65.74 13.67
N ASN A 961 22.31 -65.52 13.74
CA ASN A 961 21.55 -64.98 12.60
C ASN A 961 22.02 -63.59 12.15
N LEU A 962 22.55 -62.77 13.07
CA LEU A 962 23.07 -61.44 12.73
C LEU A 962 24.43 -61.47 12.02
N LEU A 963 25.10 -62.62 11.91
CA LEU A 963 26.32 -62.77 11.09
C LEU A 963 26.05 -62.56 9.59
N GLU A 964 24.80 -62.71 9.15
CA GLU A 964 24.36 -62.42 7.78
C GLU A 964 24.03 -60.93 7.55
N SER A 965 24.20 -60.08 8.57
CA SER A 965 23.96 -58.65 8.48
C SER A 965 24.84 -58.01 7.39
N LYS A 966 24.24 -57.12 6.60
CA LYS A 966 24.96 -56.29 5.62
C LYS A 966 25.85 -55.22 6.26
N ASP A 967 25.60 -54.88 7.52
CA ASP A 967 26.45 -53.96 8.28
C ASP A 967 27.56 -54.73 8.97
N TRP A 968 28.77 -54.55 8.47
CA TRP A 968 29.98 -55.20 8.96
C TRP A 968 30.29 -54.84 10.43
N ASN A 969 29.86 -53.68 10.94
CA ASN A 969 30.05 -53.34 12.36
C ASN A 969 29.24 -54.28 13.26
N VAL A 970 28.02 -54.62 12.86
CA VAL A 970 27.18 -55.57 13.61
C VAL A 970 27.79 -56.96 13.56
N VAL A 971 28.30 -57.36 12.40
CA VAL A 971 29.00 -58.64 12.25
C VAL A 971 30.21 -58.71 13.19
N ILE A 972 31.01 -57.64 13.28
CA ILE A 972 32.14 -57.57 14.23
C ILE A 972 31.66 -57.70 15.68
N VAL A 973 30.62 -56.97 16.08
CA VAL A 973 30.05 -57.03 17.44
C VAL A 973 29.61 -58.44 17.80
N VAL A 974 28.99 -59.15 16.86
CA VAL A 974 28.56 -60.54 17.05
C VAL A 974 29.76 -61.49 17.13
N LEU A 975 30.74 -61.35 16.24
CA LEU A 975 31.98 -62.15 16.27
C LEU A 975 32.75 -61.96 17.59
N ASP A 976 32.81 -60.73 18.11
CA ASP A 976 33.44 -60.43 19.40
C ASP A 976 32.69 -61.08 20.56
N GLY A 977 31.35 -61.02 20.54
CA GLY A 977 30.54 -61.72 21.53
C GLY A 977 30.73 -63.23 21.50
N LEU A 978 30.72 -63.84 20.31
CA LEU A 978 30.95 -65.29 20.14
C LEU A 978 32.37 -65.70 20.60
N THR A 979 33.38 -64.88 20.28
CA THR A 979 34.77 -65.09 20.71
C THR A 979 34.89 -65.09 22.24
N ASN A 980 34.24 -64.12 22.90
CA ASN A 980 34.23 -64.04 24.37
C ASN A 980 33.55 -65.26 25.00
N ILE A 981 32.43 -65.74 24.42
CA ILE A 981 31.72 -66.94 24.88
C ILE A 981 32.61 -68.18 24.72
N LEU A 982 33.31 -68.34 23.58
CA LEU A 982 34.22 -69.44 23.32
C LEU A 982 35.43 -69.46 24.27
N HIS A 983 36.07 -68.32 24.50
CA HIS A 983 37.17 -68.22 25.49
C HIS A 983 36.69 -68.47 26.92
N ALA A 984 35.47 -68.08 27.28
CA ALA A 984 34.92 -68.43 28.59
C ALA A 984 34.71 -69.94 28.74
N ALA A 985 34.26 -70.62 27.68
CA ALA A 985 34.14 -72.08 27.65
C ALA A 985 35.51 -72.77 27.74
N GLU A 986 36.56 -72.18 27.17
CA GLU A 986 37.95 -72.65 27.28
C GLU A 986 38.43 -72.70 28.72
N LYS A 987 38.15 -71.64 29.49
CA LYS A 987 38.53 -71.56 30.91
C LYS A 987 37.85 -72.61 31.80
N ILE A 988 36.71 -73.18 31.37
CA ILE A 988 35.97 -74.22 32.10
C ILE A 988 36.04 -75.61 31.42
N GLY A 989 36.85 -75.76 30.37
CA GLY A 989 37.01 -77.02 29.65
C GLY A 989 35.76 -77.50 28.91
N GLN A 990 34.89 -76.60 28.46
CA GLN A 990 33.64 -76.91 27.74
C GLN A 990 33.60 -76.40 26.29
N VAL A 991 34.76 -76.07 25.69
CA VAL A 991 34.85 -75.55 24.31
C VAL A 991 34.15 -76.47 23.32
N GLU A 992 34.41 -77.78 23.38
CA GLU A 992 33.83 -78.74 22.43
C GLU A 992 32.30 -78.73 22.46
N ARG A 993 31.72 -78.68 23.66
CA ARG A 993 30.27 -78.62 23.83
C ARG A 993 29.69 -77.32 23.26
N LEU A 994 30.33 -76.19 23.52
CA LEU A 994 29.88 -74.90 23.03
C LEU A 994 30.05 -74.76 21.51
N ALA A 995 31.15 -75.28 20.96
CA ALA A 995 31.40 -75.31 19.52
C ALA A 995 30.31 -76.11 18.79
N ILE A 996 29.89 -77.26 19.33
CA ILE A 996 28.75 -78.03 18.80
C ILE A 996 27.45 -77.21 18.85
N LEU A 997 27.18 -76.49 19.94
CA LEU A 997 25.97 -75.65 20.03
C LEU A 997 25.98 -74.49 19.02
N ILE A 998 27.15 -73.91 18.73
CA ILE A 998 27.30 -72.87 17.70
C ILE A 998 27.14 -73.48 16.30
N GLU A 999 27.66 -74.68 16.07
CA GLU A 999 27.48 -75.44 14.83
C GLU A 999 25.99 -75.78 14.60
N GLU A 1000 25.29 -76.32 15.61
CA GLU A 1000 23.85 -76.61 15.58
C GLU A 1000 22.99 -75.36 15.38
N ALA A 1001 23.45 -74.20 15.85
CA ALA A 1001 22.82 -72.91 15.60
C ALA A 1001 23.08 -72.35 14.17
N GLY A 1002 23.82 -73.08 13.32
CA GLY A 1002 24.24 -72.65 11.99
C GLY A 1002 25.30 -71.54 12.01
N GLY A 1003 25.96 -71.32 13.15
CA GLY A 1003 26.98 -70.29 13.32
C GLY A 1003 28.28 -70.63 12.60
N LEU A 1004 28.69 -71.90 12.58
CA LEU A 1004 29.95 -72.33 11.95
C LEU A 1004 29.99 -71.99 10.46
N ASP A 1005 28.99 -72.44 9.70
CA ASP A 1005 28.87 -72.17 8.26
C ASP A 1005 28.89 -70.66 7.95
N LYS A 1006 28.23 -69.85 8.81
CA LYS A 1006 28.19 -68.39 8.67
C LYS A 1006 29.54 -67.75 8.93
N ILE A 1007 30.27 -68.21 9.95
CA ILE A 1007 31.63 -67.72 10.26
C ILE A 1007 32.60 -68.11 9.13
N GLU A 1008 32.50 -69.31 8.57
CA GLU A 1008 33.29 -69.73 7.41
C GLU A 1008 33.01 -68.87 6.17
N ALA A 1009 31.73 -68.57 5.90
CA ALA A 1009 31.36 -67.68 4.79
C ALA A 1009 31.99 -66.28 4.94
N LEU A 1010 32.12 -65.77 6.17
CA LEU A 1010 32.73 -64.48 6.45
C LEU A 1010 34.25 -64.42 6.20
N GLN A 1011 34.94 -65.56 6.04
CA GLN A 1011 36.34 -65.58 5.58
C GLN A 1011 36.52 -65.07 4.14
N HIS A 1012 35.43 -64.87 3.41
CA HIS A 1012 35.45 -64.26 2.08
C HIS A 1012 34.91 -62.83 2.08
N HIS A 1013 34.68 -62.25 3.27
CA HIS A 1013 34.09 -60.92 3.42
C HIS A 1013 35.08 -59.82 3.01
N GLN A 1014 34.58 -58.76 2.35
CA GLN A 1014 35.42 -57.67 1.81
C GLN A 1014 36.07 -56.79 2.90
N ASN A 1015 35.50 -56.77 4.10
CA ASN A 1015 36.06 -56.04 5.24
C ASN A 1015 37.12 -56.89 5.94
N GLU A 1016 38.36 -56.40 5.96
CA GLU A 1016 39.54 -57.07 6.51
C GLU A 1016 39.38 -57.46 8.00
N GLN A 1017 38.71 -56.65 8.82
CA GLN A 1017 38.53 -56.96 10.24
C GLN A 1017 37.54 -58.10 10.45
N VAL A 1018 36.47 -58.15 9.64
CA VAL A 1018 35.51 -59.27 9.65
C VAL A 1018 36.23 -60.56 9.26
N TYR A 1019 36.99 -60.53 8.16
CA TYR A 1019 37.80 -61.64 7.69
C TYR A 1019 38.78 -62.15 8.77
N GLN A 1020 39.56 -61.26 9.38
CA GLN A 1020 40.56 -61.63 10.38
C GLN A 1020 39.93 -62.23 11.63
N LYS A 1021 38.82 -61.67 12.12
CA LYS A 1021 38.11 -62.17 13.31
C LYS A 1021 37.45 -63.52 13.03
N SER A 1022 36.80 -63.70 11.88
CA SER A 1022 36.21 -64.99 11.52
C SER A 1022 37.28 -66.08 11.34
N MET A 1023 38.41 -65.74 10.70
CA MET A 1023 39.55 -66.66 10.59
C MET A 1023 40.10 -67.06 11.96
N ALA A 1024 40.31 -66.10 12.86
CA ALA A 1024 40.84 -66.35 14.20
C ALA A 1024 39.93 -67.28 15.03
N ILE A 1025 38.61 -67.13 14.93
CA ILE A 1025 37.66 -68.01 15.62
C ILE A 1025 37.75 -69.45 15.10
N ILE A 1026 37.80 -69.63 13.77
CA ILE A 1026 37.93 -70.95 13.16
C ILE A 1026 39.25 -71.61 13.59
N ASP A 1027 40.37 -70.89 13.44
CA ASP A 1027 41.71 -71.38 13.78
C ASP A 1027 41.86 -71.75 15.26
N ALA A 1028 41.29 -70.95 16.16
CA ALA A 1028 41.42 -71.16 17.60
C ALA A 1028 40.51 -72.28 18.13
N PHE A 1029 39.27 -72.42 17.61
CA PHE A 1029 38.25 -73.24 18.26
C PHE A 1029 37.67 -74.38 17.40
N PHE A 1030 37.83 -74.34 16.07
CA PHE A 1030 37.24 -75.31 15.16
C PHE A 1030 38.28 -76.11 14.34
N SER A 1031 39.51 -75.59 14.18
CA SER A 1031 40.59 -76.21 13.39
C SER A 1031 41.23 -77.47 14.02
N GLN A 1032 40.95 -77.79 15.29
CA GLN A 1032 41.45 -79.02 15.95
C GLN A 1032 40.58 -80.29 15.76
N LYS A 1033 39.67 -80.31 14.79
CA LYS A 1033 39.07 -81.57 14.31
C LYS A 1033 39.71 -82.03 13.00
N VAL A 1034 40.90 -82.62 13.11
CA VAL A 1034 41.30 -83.75 12.24
C VAL A 1034 41.72 -84.91 13.14
N CYS A 1035 41.00 -86.04 13.01
CA CYS A 1035 41.28 -87.36 13.60
C CYS A 1035 41.02 -87.57 15.11
N THR A 1036 39.84 -88.07 15.48
CA THR A 1036 39.67 -89.44 16.04
C THR A 1036 38.19 -89.82 16.19
N PHE A 1037 37.90 -91.12 16.05
CA PHE A 1037 36.61 -91.83 16.12
C PHE A 1037 35.72 -91.92 14.86
N ILE A 1038 36.20 -92.69 13.88
CA ILE A 1038 35.39 -93.77 13.31
C ILE A 1038 35.47 -94.96 14.29
N SER A 1039 34.35 -95.69 14.49
CA SER A 1039 34.18 -97.02 15.15
C SER A 1039 33.77 -97.08 16.63
N CYS A 1040 32.46 -97.24 16.89
CA CYS A 1040 31.83 -98.44 17.48
C CYS A 1040 30.40 -98.14 17.98
N LEU A 1041 29.45 -98.95 17.51
CA LEU A 1041 28.02 -99.08 17.85
C LEU A 1041 27.04 -98.05 17.27
#